data_AF-A0A976LDE7-F1
#
_entry.id   AF-A0A976LDE7-F1
#
_cell.length_a   1.000
_cell.length_b   1.000
_cell.length_c   1.000
_cell.angle_alpha   90.00
_cell.angle_beta   90.00
_cell.angle_gamma   90.00
#
_symmetry.space_group_name_H-M   'P 1'
#
loop_
_entity.id
_entity.type
_entity.pdbx_description
1 polymer ?
#
loop_
_entity_poly.entity_id
_entity_poly.type
_entity_poly.pdbx_seq_one_letter_code
_entity_poly.pdbx_strand_id
1 'polypeptide(L)'
;ESSGWLENLRHGQFRFVPFDSLPHENSASISKNIVAVDVLDADSNASWDLLVGGSRGVAIIQTHRTATGVIRHTDNSFENRTLSDEQCRGLLSLDYDNDGVLDVVTWNDDEIGLWRGLADATFEKADILLSQVRGVHSIDVADVDGDGDLDFACAGETGVVLFENKGGNSHHWLDVSLEAQQIKGAEFSVSGRVNAHGIGSLLELKTAMRYQPRSVRRRTTHFGLGTQKAADVVRVYWLNGVPQNIIEPAADLFLCEQQILLGSCPYLYTWNGTEFVFATDLLWNAPLGLQRAQGDLMPSREWEYLKLSGDSLVARDGQYVLQLTEELWEAAYFDQMQLFAVDHPADVEMYSNEKVGPPQIAQRKVHTVRTPRSPVSAHNHRGRDLLLELLTMDENYMKPFDIKLRQGLVEEYFIELDLGKIENPELVTLFLTGWTYPTTVNVNVALSQDLELPLPVPPSLSVPDGSGGWKTVMPFMGFPGGKTKTIAVDLSGLLASEDSRIRIYSSMEMYWDSIFFTCGEEPAPMAIVNLELVSANLHQRGYSRIEHMVGNGPEQFFYNAPLTATTWPPMQGRFTRFGEVSELLTEIDDRLLVLGAGDEVTLRFALPADPPHGWKRDFLLKSVGWDKDANLATAAGQSVEPMPFVAMRSYPQSPDESLPDSEEYKAYLKEYQTRMQTEDFWQLIRRGSRAR
;
A
#
# COMPACT_ATOMS: atom_id res chain seq x y z
N GLU A 1 -25.59 30.64 -23.57
CA GLU A 1 -25.41 29.52 -22.61
C GLU A 1 -24.63 30.08 -21.42
N SER A 2 -25.02 29.75 -20.20
CA SER A 2 -24.33 30.23 -18.99
C SER A 2 -23.06 29.40 -18.77
N SER A 3 -21.93 30.06 -18.50
CA SER A 3 -20.68 29.40 -18.11
C SER A 3 -20.70 29.11 -16.60
N GLY A 4 -19.99 28.07 -16.14
CA GLY A 4 -19.95 27.64 -14.74
C GLY A 4 -19.02 26.44 -14.50
N TRP A 5 -19.08 25.83 -13.32
CA TRP A 5 -18.31 24.64 -12.97
C TRP A 5 -19.19 23.51 -12.39
N LEU A 6 -18.69 22.28 -12.44
CA LEU A 6 -19.28 21.13 -11.74
C LEU A 6 -18.62 20.99 -10.37
N GLU A 7 -19.34 21.34 -9.32
CA GLU A 7 -18.92 21.14 -7.94
C GLU A 7 -19.05 19.66 -7.56
N ASN A 8 -17.93 19.02 -7.21
CA ASN A 8 -17.90 17.65 -6.72
C ASN A 8 -18.39 17.60 -5.26
N LEU A 9 -19.58 17.04 -5.05
CA LEU A 9 -20.20 16.84 -3.73
C LEU A 9 -19.73 15.53 -3.05
N ARG A 10 -18.67 14.91 -3.59
CA ARG A 10 -18.12 13.58 -3.26
C ARG A 10 -18.98 12.44 -3.83
N HIS A 11 -18.40 11.23 -3.82
CA HIS A 11 -19.05 9.99 -4.28
C HIS A 11 -19.66 10.06 -5.70
N GLY A 12 -18.99 10.78 -6.61
CA GLY A 12 -19.43 10.93 -8.00
C GLY A 12 -20.67 11.81 -8.19
N GLN A 13 -21.12 12.51 -7.15
CA GLN A 13 -22.23 13.46 -7.25
C GLN A 13 -21.68 14.84 -7.60
N PHE A 14 -22.23 15.44 -8.65
CA PHE A 14 -21.83 16.77 -9.10
C PHE A 14 -23.04 17.71 -9.15
N ARG A 15 -22.82 18.97 -8.80
CA ARG A 15 -23.78 20.05 -8.98
C ARG A 15 -23.20 21.10 -9.90
N PHE A 16 -23.94 21.47 -10.95
CA PHE A 16 -23.56 22.60 -11.78
C PHE A 16 -23.78 23.92 -11.03
N VAL A 17 -22.75 24.75 -10.96
CA VAL A 17 -22.77 26.08 -10.36
C VAL A 17 -22.45 27.11 -11.44
N PRO A 18 -23.43 27.93 -11.88
CA PRO A 18 -23.21 28.94 -12.92
C PRO A 18 -22.43 30.14 -12.37
N PHE A 19 -21.51 30.72 -13.15
CA PHE A 19 -20.80 31.95 -12.76
C PHE A 19 -21.74 33.14 -12.51
N ASP A 20 -22.88 33.18 -13.19
CA ASP A 20 -23.92 34.20 -12.98
C ASP A 20 -24.59 34.10 -11.58
N SER A 21 -24.37 33.02 -10.84
CA SER A 21 -24.81 32.92 -9.44
C SER A 21 -23.89 33.65 -8.45
N LEU A 22 -22.71 34.09 -8.89
CA LEU A 22 -21.81 34.92 -8.09
C LEU A 22 -22.26 36.40 -8.10
N PRO A 23 -21.95 37.18 -7.05
CA PRO A 23 -22.20 38.63 -7.02
C PRO A 23 -21.73 39.33 -8.30
N HIS A 24 -22.47 40.33 -8.77
CA HIS A 24 -22.21 41.00 -10.06
C HIS A 24 -20.79 41.56 -10.21
N GLU A 25 -20.20 42.00 -9.10
CA GLU A 25 -18.83 42.52 -9.00
C GLU A 25 -17.79 41.43 -9.32
N ASN A 26 -18.16 40.17 -9.08
CA ASN A 26 -17.33 38.99 -9.27
C ASN A 26 -17.67 38.24 -10.58
N SER A 27 -18.76 38.55 -11.30
CA SER A 27 -19.23 37.75 -12.46
C SER A 27 -19.20 38.46 -13.83
N ALA A 28 -19.12 39.80 -13.86
CA ALA A 28 -19.29 40.58 -15.10
C ALA A 28 -18.20 40.36 -16.17
N SER A 29 -16.97 40.04 -15.77
CA SER A 29 -15.85 39.68 -16.65
C SER A 29 -15.87 38.19 -17.07
N ILE A 30 -16.46 37.33 -16.24
CA ILE A 30 -16.33 35.86 -16.32
C ILE A 30 -17.41 35.22 -17.21
N SER A 31 -18.60 35.81 -17.35
CA SER A 31 -19.76 35.00 -17.78
C SER A 31 -20.05 34.86 -19.29
N LYS A 32 -19.22 35.41 -20.20
CA LYS A 32 -19.55 35.42 -21.64
C LYS A 32 -18.37 35.14 -22.55
N ASN A 33 -18.56 34.16 -23.44
CA ASN A 33 -17.66 33.75 -24.52
C ASN A 33 -16.26 33.33 -24.04
N ILE A 34 -16.17 32.61 -22.91
CA ILE A 34 -14.95 31.90 -22.53
C ILE A 34 -14.69 30.79 -23.55
N VAL A 35 -13.47 30.74 -24.10
CA VAL A 35 -13.02 29.71 -25.04
C VAL A 35 -11.85 28.89 -24.49
N ALA A 36 -11.20 29.36 -23.43
CA ALA A 36 -10.08 28.67 -22.80
C ALA A 36 -10.10 28.83 -21.27
N VAL A 37 -9.73 27.77 -20.56
CA VAL A 37 -9.69 27.71 -19.09
C VAL A 37 -8.48 26.88 -18.67
N ASP A 38 -7.79 27.35 -17.62
CA ASP A 38 -6.79 26.57 -16.89
C ASP A 38 -6.97 26.79 -15.37
N VAL A 39 -6.31 25.94 -14.57
CA VAL A 39 -6.31 25.99 -13.11
C VAL A 39 -4.88 26.04 -12.62
N LEU A 40 -4.57 27.02 -11.78
CA LEU A 40 -3.25 27.28 -11.21
C LEU A 40 -3.34 27.75 -9.75
N ASP A 41 -2.22 27.81 -9.04
CA ASP A 41 -2.09 28.52 -7.76
C ASP A 41 -1.28 29.79 -8.02
N ALA A 42 -1.96 30.92 -8.24
CA ALA A 42 -1.32 32.15 -8.73
C ALA A 42 -0.64 32.96 -7.61
N ASP A 43 -1.04 32.76 -6.36
CA ASP A 43 -0.51 33.48 -5.18
C ASP A 43 0.17 32.56 -4.16
N SER A 44 0.38 31.27 -4.50
CA SER A 44 0.97 30.26 -3.63
C SER A 44 0.20 30.05 -2.31
N ASN A 45 -1.12 30.25 -2.32
CA ASN A 45 -1.97 30.11 -1.12
C ASN A 45 -2.56 28.69 -0.94
N ALA A 46 -2.18 27.75 -1.81
CA ALA A 46 -2.67 26.38 -1.88
C ALA A 46 -4.16 26.23 -2.29
N SER A 47 -4.75 27.27 -2.87
CA SER A 47 -6.06 27.26 -3.49
C SER A 47 -5.93 27.19 -5.01
N TRP A 48 -6.96 26.67 -5.66
CA TRP A 48 -7.00 26.51 -7.12
C TRP A 48 -7.72 27.70 -7.74
N ASP A 49 -6.95 28.63 -8.29
CA ASP A 49 -7.42 29.79 -9.03
C ASP A 49 -7.80 29.40 -10.47
N LEU A 50 -8.74 30.15 -11.05
CA LEU A 50 -9.17 29.93 -12.43
C LEU A 50 -8.53 30.98 -13.33
N LEU A 51 -7.82 30.52 -14.36
CA LEU A 51 -7.37 31.34 -15.46
C LEU A 51 -8.36 31.17 -16.62
N VAL A 52 -8.96 32.26 -17.09
CA VAL A 52 -9.99 32.25 -18.13
C VAL A 52 -9.63 33.18 -19.28
N GLY A 53 -9.90 32.73 -20.51
CA GLY A 53 -9.64 33.48 -21.72
C GLY A 53 -10.84 33.43 -22.66
N GLY A 54 -11.15 34.56 -23.30
CA GLY A 54 -12.29 34.68 -24.19
C GLY A 54 -12.23 35.86 -25.13
N SER A 55 -13.39 36.19 -25.71
CA SER A 55 -13.52 37.32 -26.65
C SER A 55 -13.37 38.71 -26.03
N ARG A 56 -13.15 38.80 -24.71
CA ARG A 56 -13.09 40.06 -23.95
C ARG A 56 -11.80 40.21 -23.14
N GLY A 57 -10.81 39.35 -23.36
CA GLY A 57 -9.60 39.36 -22.56
C GLY A 57 -9.23 38.03 -21.92
N VAL A 58 -8.23 38.13 -21.07
CA VAL A 58 -7.74 37.09 -20.17
C VAL A 58 -7.82 37.61 -18.74
N ALA A 59 -8.30 36.77 -17.83
CA ALA A 59 -8.43 37.12 -16.43
C ALA A 59 -8.09 35.95 -15.51
N ILE A 60 -7.61 36.28 -14.31
CA ILE A 60 -7.40 35.34 -13.22
C ILE A 60 -8.46 35.61 -12.16
N ILE A 61 -9.11 34.53 -11.73
CA ILE A 61 -10.11 34.53 -10.68
C ILE A 61 -9.48 33.82 -9.50
N GLN A 62 -8.98 34.62 -8.57
CA GLN A 62 -8.34 34.10 -7.37
C GLN A 62 -9.40 33.52 -6.44
N THR A 63 -9.01 32.46 -5.75
CA THR A 63 -9.81 31.76 -4.77
C THR A 63 -9.02 31.70 -3.47
N HIS A 64 -9.72 31.75 -2.34
CA HIS A 64 -9.07 31.63 -1.04
C HIS A 64 -9.55 30.38 -0.31
N ARG A 65 -8.60 29.67 0.31
CA ARG A 65 -8.94 28.62 1.27
C ARG A 65 -9.67 29.22 2.47
N THR A 66 -10.92 28.80 2.69
CA THR A 66 -11.51 28.90 4.02
C THR A 66 -10.98 27.80 4.94
N ALA A 67 -11.21 27.92 6.24
CA ALA A 67 -10.81 26.93 7.24
C ALA A 67 -11.05 25.49 6.76
N THR A 68 -10.10 24.58 7.04
CA THR A 68 -10.16 23.18 6.63
C THR A 68 -11.54 22.57 6.86
N GLY A 69 -12.15 21.99 5.83
CA GLY A 69 -13.48 21.35 5.91
C GLY A 69 -14.67 22.31 5.80
N VAL A 70 -14.44 23.62 5.67
CA VAL A 70 -15.48 24.61 5.39
C VAL A 70 -15.39 24.99 3.91
N ILE A 71 -16.44 24.70 3.14
CA ILE A 71 -16.65 25.27 1.81
C ILE A 71 -17.58 26.46 2.02
N ARG A 72 -17.07 27.69 1.92
CA ARG A 72 -17.91 28.89 1.92
C ARG A 72 -17.88 29.55 0.55
N HIS A 73 -19.04 29.52 -0.10
CA HIS A 73 -19.40 30.49 -1.12
C HIS A 73 -19.87 31.75 -0.38
N THR A 74 -18.94 32.55 0.16
CA THR A 74 -19.29 33.89 0.66
C THR A 74 -18.84 34.93 -0.35
N ASP A 75 -19.64 35.97 -0.49
CA ASP A 75 -19.62 37.00 -1.55
C ASP A 75 -18.27 37.73 -1.78
N ASN A 76 -17.25 37.49 -0.94
CA ASN A 76 -15.92 38.11 -0.97
C ASN A 76 -14.76 37.09 -1.14
N SER A 77 -15.01 35.88 -1.66
CA SER A 77 -13.98 34.81 -1.80
C SER A 77 -13.32 34.73 -3.18
N PHE A 78 -13.75 35.56 -4.12
CA PHE A 78 -13.23 35.62 -5.47
C PHE A 78 -12.71 37.03 -5.78
N GLU A 79 -11.44 37.14 -6.15
CA GLU A 79 -10.86 38.41 -6.65
C GLU A 79 -10.55 38.25 -8.13
N ASN A 80 -11.10 39.13 -8.96
CA ASN A 80 -10.87 39.09 -10.41
C ASN A 80 -9.76 40.08 -10.81
N ARG A 81 -8.76 39.59 -11.53
CA ARG A 81 -7.66 40.40 -12.08
C ARG A 81 -7.61 40.25 -13.60
N THR A 82 -7.69 41.37 -14.31
CA THR A 82 -7.58 41.38 -15.77
C THR A 82 -6.10 41.35 -16.14
N LEU A 83 -5.72 40.37 -16.96
CA LEU A 83 -4.35 40.19 -17.45
C LEU A 83 -4.17 40.91 -18.80
N SER A 84 -5.15 40.77 -19.69
CA SER A 84 -5.18 41.40 -21.01
C SER A 84 -6.62 41.68 -21.42
N ASP A 85 -6.87 42.77 -22.13
CA ASP A 85 -8.16 43.06 -22.77
C ASP A 85 -8.24 42.49 -24.20
N GLU A 86 -7.14 41.91 -24.70
CA GLU A 86 -7.07 41.33 -26.04
C GLU A 86 -7.81 40.00 -26.13
N GLN A 87 -8.38 39.71 -27.30
CA GLN A 87 -9.04 38.44 -27.54
C GLN A 87 -8.06 37.28 -27.28
N CYS A 88 -8.52 36.27 -26.56
CA CYS A 88 -7.76 35.06 -26.27
C CYS A 88 -8.42 33.86 -26.97
N ARG A 89 -7.61 33.07 -27.68
CA ARG A 89 -8.03 31.81 -28.31
C ARG A 89 -7.61 30.61 -27.47
N GLY A 90 -6.49 30.71 -26.77
CA GLY A 90 -6.02 29.70 -25.84
C GLY A 90 -5.02 30.25 -24.85
N LEU A 91 -4.86 29.52 -23.74
CA LEU A 91 -3.95 29.87 -22.66
C LEU A 91 -3.44 28.61 -21.96
N LEU A 92 -2.30 28.73 -21.27
CA LEU A 92 -1.74 27.72 -20.39
C LEU A 92 -0.88 28.36 -19.31
N SER A 93 -0.75 27.70 -18.16
CA SER A 93 0.19 28.07 -17.10
C SER A 93 1.48 27.23 -17.14
N LEU A 94 2.61 27.87 -16.79
CA LEU A 94 3.94 27.27 -16.74
C LEU A 94 4.85 28.05 -15.79
N ASP A 95 6.04 27.57 -15.49
CA ASP A 95 7.11 28.35 -14.83
C ASP A 95 8.25 28.43 -15.85
N TYR A 96 8.37 29.54 -16.60
CA TYR A 96 9.29 29.59 -17.76
C TYR A 96 10.71 29.98 -17.37
N ASP A 97 10.90 30.61 -16.21
CA ASP A 97 12.20 31.07 -15.71
C ASP A 97 12.65 30.37 -14.42
N ASN A 98 11.94 29.31 -14.04
CA ASN A 98 12.17 28.44 -12.89
C ASN A 98 12.23 29.19 -11.54
N ASP A 99 11.55 30.33 -11.42
CA ASP A 99 11.55 31.15 -10.19
C ASP A 99 10.61 30.62 -9.09
N GLY A 100 9.83 29.58 -9.41
CA GLY A 100 8.89 28.91 -8.53
C GLY A 100 7.53 29.62 -8.44
N VAL A 101 7.22 30.54 -9.36
CA VAL A 101 5.92 31.20 -9.55
C VAL A 101 5.36 30.81 -10.91
N LEU A 102 4.03 30.69 -10.99
CA LEU A 102 3.36 30.38 -12.24
C LEU A 102 3.18 31.60 -13.13
N ASP A 103 3.70 31.49 -14.33
CA ASP A 103 3.52 32.37 -15.47
C ASP A 103 2.36 31.90 -16.35
N VAL A 104 1.96 32.76 -17.29
CA VAL A 104 0.87 32.50 -18.22
C VAL A 104 1.31 32.77 -19.64
N VAL A 105 1.07 31.80 -20.54
CA VAL A 105 1.08 32.03 -21.97
C VAL A 105 -0.35 32.17 -22.48
N THR A 106 -0.57 33.16 -23.33
CA THR A 106 -1.83 33.41 -24.02
C THR A 106 -1.56 33.50 -25.52
N TRP A 107 -2.47 33.00 -26.36
CA TRP A 107 -2.36 33.17 -27.80
C TRP A 107 -3.69 33.52 -28.44
N ASN A 108 -3.60 34.25 -29.54
CA ASN A 108 -4.68 34.50 -30.49
C ASN A 108 -4.16 34.35 -31.92
N ASP A 109 -4.92 34.83 -32.90
CA ASP A 109 -4.55 34.67 -34.31
C ASP A 109 -3.33 35.53 -34.70
N ASP A 110 -3.03 36.58 -33.92
CA ASP A 110 -2.04 37.62 -34.23
C ASP A 110 -0.81 37.62 -33.30
N GLU A 111 -0.96 37.26 -32.03
CA GLU A 111 0.12 37.28 -31.03
C GLU A 111 0.14 36.06 -30.09
N ILE A 112 1.35 35.76 -29.63
CA ILE A 112 1.62 34.96 -28.43
C ILE A 112 2.13 35.93 -27.37
N GLY A 113 1.44 36.01 -26.23
CA GLY A 113 1.83 36.79 -25.07
C GLY A 113 2.32 35.87 -23.95
N LEU A 114 3.45 36.22 -23.34
CA LEU A 114 3.95 35.59 -22.11
C LEU A 114 3.86 36.62 -20.98
N TRP A 115 3.31 36.18 -19.85
CA TRP A 115 3.03 37.01 -18.69
C TRP A 115 3.70 36.39 -17.47
N ARG A 116 4.75 37.05 -16.97
CA ARG A 116 5.49 36.59 -15.80
C ARG A 116 4.68 36.80 -14.54
N GLY A 117 4.47 35.75 -13.75
CA GLY A 117 3.79 35.81 -12.47
C GLY A 117 4.66 36.39 -11.36
N LEU A 118 4.04 37.15 -10.45
CA LEU A 118 4.69 37.68 -9.25
C LEU A 118 4.02 37.12 -7.99
N ALA A 119 4.71 37.21 -6.86
CA ALA A 119 4.29 36.59 -5.59
C ALA A 119 2.94 37.10 -5.03
N ASP A 120 2.42 38.22 -5.51
CA ASP A 120 1.14 38.81 -5.11
C ASP A 120 0.01 38.55 -6.12
N ALA A 121 0.19 37.57 -7.01
CA ALA A 121 -0.66 37.26 -8.16
C ALA A 121 -0.89 38.47 -9.10
N THR A 122 0.11 39.35 -9.21
CA THR A 122 0.21 40.28 -10.34
C THR A 122 1.09 39.68 -11.43
N PHE A 123 0.98 40.23 -12.64
CA PHE A 123 1.65 39.70 -13.81
C PHE A 123 2.24 40.83 -14.64
N GLU A 124 3.42 40.59 -15.20
CA GLU A 124 4.13 41.52 -16.08
C GLU A 124 4.31 40.89 -17.46
N LYS A 125 4.02 41.64 -18.54
CA LYS A 125 4.24 41.12 -19.91
C LYS A 125 5.75 40.95 -20.13
N ALA A 126 6.18 39.72 -20.36
CA ALA A 126 7.58 39.41 -20.65
C ALA A 126 7.93 39.88 -22.07
N ASP A 127 9.09 40.52 -22.23
CA ASP A 127 9.60 40.98 -23.51
C ASP A 127 10.35 39.85 -24.23
N ILE A 128 9.61 38.81 -24.63
CA ILE A 128 10.14 37.64 -25.35
C ILE A 128 9.56 37.57 -26.77
N LEU A 129 10.42 37.33 -27.74
CA LEU A 129 10.04 37.28 -29.16
C LEU A 129 9.43 35.91 -29.52
N LEU A 130 8.13 35.74 -29.27
CA LEU A 130 7.37 34.54 -29.64
C LEU A 130 6.57 34.70 -30.96
N SER A 131 6.62 35.87 -31.59
CA SER A 131 5.67 36.34 -32.61
C SER A 131 5.89 35.85 -34.05
N GLN A 132 6.60 34.74 -34.27
CA GLN A 132 6.90 34.26 -35.63
C GLN A 132 5.89 33.25 -36.20
N VAL A 133 4.94 32.76 -35.39
CA VAL A 133 3.93 31.78 -35.80
C VAL A 133 2.60 32.48 -36.06
N ARG A 134 2.04 32.31 -37.26
CA ARG A 134 0.73 32.85 -37.63
C ARG A 134 -0.39 31.85 -37.36
N GLY A 135 -1.56 32.37 -36.98
CA GLY A 135 -2.77 31.59 -36.74
C GLY A 135 -2.52 30.47 -35.74
N VAL A 136 -2.00 30.82 -34.56
CA VAL A 136 -1.69 29.84 -33.51
C VAL A 136 -3.00 29.21 -33.04
N HIS A 137 -3.07 27.88 -33.09
CA HIS A 137 -4.25 27.14 -32.67
C HIS A 137 -4.04 26.43 -31.33
N SER A 138 -2.80 26.04 -31.03
CA SER A 138 -2.44 25.39 -29.78
C SER A 138 -0.97 25.63 -29.47
N ILE A 139 -0.66 25.79 -28.19
CA ILE A 139 0.69 25.74 -27.64
C ILE A 139 0.70 24.63 -26.58
N ASP A 140 1.79 23.88 -26.52
CA ASP A 140 2.11 22.99 -25.40
C ASP A 140 3.55 23.22 -24.95
N VAL A 141 3.86 22.82 -23.72
CA VAL A 141 5.17 23.07 -23.09
C VAL A 141 5.75 21.80 -22.47
N ALA A 142 7.06 21.65 -22.61
CA ALA A 142 7.84 20.56 -22.01
C ALA A 142 9.32 20.92 -22.08
N ASP A 143 10.13 20.36 -21.19
CA ASP A 143 11.58 20.32 -21.36
C ASP A 143 11.91 19.27 -22.44
N VAL A 144 12.09 19.72 -23.69
CA VAL A 144 12.20 18.81 -24.85
C VAL A 144 13.64 18.34 -25.05
N ASP A 145 14.61 19.17 -24.72
CA ASP A 145 16.04 18.87 -24.85
C ASP A 145 16.68 18.33 -23.55
N GLY A 146 15.95 18.37 -22.42
CA GLY A 146 16.36 17.84 -21.12
C GLY A 146 17.34 18.75 -20.39
N ASP A 147 17.33 20.05 -20.69
CA ASP A 147 18.24 21.03 -20.11
C ASP A 147 17.69 21.74 -18.85
N GLY A 148 16.45 21.44 -18.49
CA GLY A 148 15.82 21.90 -17.26
C GLY A 148 14.96 23.15 -17.37
N ASP A 149 14.69 23.65 -18.57
CA ASP A 149 13.66 24.66 -18.78
C ASP A 149 12.56 24.22 -19.75
N LEU A 150 11.39 24.87 -19.64
CA LEU A 150 10.24 24.51 -20.45
C LEU A 150 10.33 25.21 -21.81
N ASP A 151 10.42 24.41 -22.88
CA ASP A 151 10.30 24.82 -24.27
C ASP A 151 8.83 24.98 -24.69
N PHE A 152 8.61 25.67 -25.81
CA PHE A 152 7.26 25.85 -26.38
C PHE A 152 7.12 25.15 -27.73
N ALA A 153 6.15 24.27 -27.85
CA ALA A 153 5.70 23.72 -29.13
C ALA A 153 4.43 24.46 -29.58
N CYS A 154 4.52 25.25 -30.64
CA CYS A 154 3.42 26.06 -31.17
C CYS A 154 2.90 25.48 -32.49
N ALA A 155 1.64 25.07 -32.52
CA ALA A 155 0.93 24.67 -33.75
C ALA A 155 0.24 25.89 -34.38
N GLY A 156 0.73 26.30 -35.56
CA GLY A 156 0.15 27.37 -36.36
C GLY A 156 -0.33 26.89 -37.74
N GLU A 157 -0.63 27.84 -38.64
CA GLU A 157 -1.19 27.54 -39.97
C GLU A 157 -0.32 26.64 -40.85
N THR A 158 1.01 26.73 -40.71
CA THR A 158 1.98 26.09 -41.62
C THR A 158 2.64 24.85 -41.02
N GLY A 159 2.43 24.56 -39.75
CA GLY A 159 3.04 23.43 -39.05
C GLY A 159 3.25 23.69 -37.56
N VAL A 160 4.09 22.84 -36.95
CA VAL A 160 4.54 22.97 -35.56
C VAL A 160 5.91 23.62 -35.55
N VAL A 161 6.08 24.65 -34.72
CA VAL A 161 7.36 25.32 -34.46
C VAL A 161 7.73 25.07 -33.01
N LEU A 162 8.94 24.58 -32.78
CA LEU A 162 9.53 24.45 -31.45
C LEU A 162 10.37 25.70 -31.16
N PHE A 163 10.09 26.35 -30.03
CA PHE A 163 10.90 27.41 -29.47
C PHE A 163 11.67 26.84 -28.29
N GLU A 164 12.99 26.75 -28.46
CA GLU A 164 13.88 26.43 -27.35
C GLU A 164 13.94 27.60 -26.38
N ASN A 165 13.66 27.35 -25.11
CA ASN A 165 13.89 28.34 -24.06
C ASN A 165 15.40 28.38 -23.79
N LYS A 166 15.98 29.57 -23.75
CA LYS A 166 17.44 29.74 -23.59
C LYS A 166 17.71 30.63 -22.40
N GLY A 167 18.12 29.99 -21.31
CA GLY A 167 18.40 30.64 -20.03
C GLY A 167 17.24 30.64 -19.06
N GLY A 168 16.13 29.94 -19.37
CA GLY A 168 15.06 29.68 -18.41
C GLY A 168 15.58 28.83 -17.24
N ASN A 169 16.55 27.95 -17.50
CA ASN A 169 17.27 27.15 -16.51
C ASN A 169 18.37 27.93 -15.73
N SER A 170 18.35 29.27 -15.77
CA SER A 170 19.25 30.07 -14.94
C SER A 170 18.92 29.97 -13.43
N HIS A 171 17.71 29.56 -13.10
CA HIS A 171 17.31 29.06 -11.79
C HIS A 171 17.25 27.53 -11.76
N HIS A 172 17.27 27.00 -10.54
CA HIS A 172 17.21 25.58 -10.28
C HIS A 172 15.81 25.02 -10.51
N TRP A 173 15.72 23.74 -10.83
CA TRP A 173 14.47 23.08 -11.21
C TRP A 173 14.38 21.65 -10.68
N LEU A 174 13.20 21.05 -10.79
CA LEU A 174 12.98 19.64 -10.55
C LEU A 174 11.88 19.12 -11.47
N ASP A 175 12.18 18.05 -12.22
CA ASP A 175 11.17 17.28 -12.93
C ASP A 175 10.78 16.06 -12.13
N VAL A 176 9.48 15.87 -11.92
CA VAL A 176 8.95 14.73 -11.18
C VAL A 176 8.06 13.89 -12.08
N SER A 177 8.47 12.64 -12.30
CA SER A 177 7.63 11.60 -12.90
C SER A 177 7.12 10.65 -11.84
N LEU A 178 5.85 10.27 -11.95
CA LEU A 178 5.25 9.26 -11.09
C LEU A 178 5.16 7.93 -11.82
N GLU A 179 5.46 6.86 -11.10
CA GLU A 179 5.38 5.51 -11.61
C GLU A 179 4.62 4.60 -10.63
N ALA A 180 3.41 4.19 -11.02
CA ALA A 180 2.59 3.25 -10.25
C ALA A 180 3.00 1.79 -10.51
N GLN A 181 4.30 1.53 -10.51
CA GLN A 181 4.86 0.20 -10.68
C GLN A 181 4.56 -0.67 -9.46
N GLN A 182 4.46 -1.98 -9.70
CA GLN A 182 4.65 -2.98 -8.67
C GLN A 182 6.12 -3.38 -8.67
N ILE A 183 6.83 -3.08 -7.57
CA ILE A 183 8.21 -3.51 -7.42
C ILE A 183 8.17 -4.96 -6.93
N LYS A 184 8.33 -5.92 -7.86
CA LYS A 184 8.63 -7.31 -7.54
C LYS A 184 9.86 -7.73 -8.37
N GLY A 185 11.00 -7.87 -7.71
CA GLY A 185 12.26 -8.17 -8.39
C GLY A 185 12.70 -7.06 -9.35
N ALA A 186 13.45 -7.43 -10.39
CA ALA A 186 14.02 -6.49 -11.36
C ALA A 186 13.10 -6.13 -12.54
N GLU A 187 11.88 -6.70 -12.62
CA GLU A 187 10.98 -6.52 -13.76
C GLU A 187 9.86 -5.50 -13.48
N PHE A 188 9.54 -4.68 -14.49
CA PHE A 188 8.39 -3.80 -14.44
C PHE A 188 7.09 -4.61 -14.52
N SER A 189 6.24 -4.47 -13.51
CA SER A 189 4.87 -4.99 -13.51
C SER A 189 3.90 -3.86 -13.18
N VAL A 190 2.80 -3.76 -13.92
CA VAL A 190 1.73 -2.80 -13.61
C VAL A 190 1.06 -3.22 -12.30
N SER A 191 1.06 -2.34 -11.30
CA SER A 191 0.39 -2.64 -10.02
C SER A 191 -1.13 -2.64 -10.16
N GLY A 192 -1.66 -1.74 -10.99
CA GLY A 192 -3.10 -1.51 -11.14
C GLY A 192 -3.76 -0.86 -9.92
N ARG A 193 -2.99 -0.39 -8.94
CA ARG A 193 -3.48 0.35 -7.76
C ARG A 193 -3.97 1.75 -8.14
N VAL A 194 -3.25 2.39 -9.06
CA VAL A 194 -3.60 3.63 -9.76
C VAL A 194 -3.13 3.51 -11.22
N ASN A 195 -3.40 4.51 -12.06
CA ASN A 195 -2.87 4.49 -13.44
C ASN A 195 -1.33 4.63 -13.44
N ALA A 196 -0.68 4.06 -14.46
CA ALA A 196 0.77 3.88 -14.51
C ALA A 196 1.61 5.16 -14.30
N HIS A 197 1.07 6.32 -14.65
CA HIS A 197 1.77 7.61 -14.60
C HIS A 197 1.26 8.54 -13.50
N GLY A 198 0.42 8.05 -12.58
CA GLY A 198 -0.09 8.87 -11.49
C GLY A 198 -1.02 10.02 -11.88
N ILE A 199 -1.27 10.34 -13.16
CA ILE A 199 -2.64 10.58 -13.68
C ILE A 199 -3.68 11.20 -12.74
N GLY A 200 -3.60 12.47 -12.33
CA GLY A 200 -4.58 13.10 -11.43
C GLY A 200 -4.21 13.07 -9.94
N SER A 201 -3.06 12.50 -9.58
CA SER A 201 -2.46 12.65 -8.25
C SER A 201 -2.09 14.11 -7.98
N LEU A 202 -1.93 14.47 -6.70
CA LEU A 202 -1.45 15.79 -6.29
C LEU A 202 0.03 15.69 -5.92
N LEU A 203 0.87 16.46 -6.60
CA LEU A 203 2.25 16.73 -6.19
C LEU A 203 2.28 18.02 -5.38
N GLU A 204 2.97 18.01 -4.25
CA GLU A 204 3.25 19.20 -3.46
C GLU A 204 4.76 19.34 -3.31
N LEU A 205 5.30 20.49 -3.71
CA LEU A 205 6.71 20.80 -3.52
C LEU A 205 6.88 21.93 -2.51
N LYS A 206 7.84 21.78 -1.60
CA LYS A 206 8.19 22.79 -0.61
C LYS A 206 9.66 23.17 -0.76
N THR A 207 9.94 24.46 -0.86
CA THR A 207 11.30 25.05 -0.90
C THR A 207 11.35 26.31 -0.05
N ALA A 208 12.15 26.33 1.02
CA ALA A 208 12.32 27.45 1.96
C ALA A 208 11.00 28.02 2.51
N MET A 209 10.42 29.05 1.89
CA MET A 209 9.10 29.61 2.26
C MET A 209 8.02 29.40 1.19
N ARG A 210 8.38 28.87 0.01
CA ARG A 210 7.47 28.59 -1.10
C ARG A 210 6.86 27.21 -0.97
N TYR A 211 5.63 27.09 -1.43
CA TYR A 211 4.87 25.84 -1.54
C TYR A 211 4.18 25.85 -2.91
N GLN A 212 4.31 24.76 -3.65
CA GLN A 212 3.79 24.63 -5.01
C GLN A 212 2.96 23.34 -5.13
N PRO A 213 1.63 23.43 -5.20
CA PRO A 213 0.77 22.28 -5.51
C PRO A 213 0.59 22.13 -7.02
N ARG A 214 0.69 20.89 -7.53
CA ARG A 214 0.47 20.55 -8.94
C ARG A 214 -0.39 19.31 -9.07
N SER A 215 -1.44 19.41 -9.89
CA SER A 215 -2.12 18.19 -10.37
C SER A 215 -1.24 17.52 -11.42
N VAL A 216 -1.03 16.22 -11.29
CA VAL A 216 -0.29 15.44 -12.29
C VAL A 216 -1.18 15.27 -13.51
N ARG A 217 -0.87 15.95 -14.61
CA ARG A 217 -1.68 15.93 -15.84
C ARG A 217 -1.04 15.16 -16.99
N ARG A 218 0.26 14.92 -16.89
CA ARG A 218 1.10 14.23 -17.88
C ARG A 218 2.21 13.48 -17.14
N ARG A 219 3.09 12.79 -17.89
CA ARG A 219 4.13 11.93 -17.32
C ARG A 219 5.09 12.66 -16.39
N THR A 220 5.52 13.86 -16.78
CA THR A 220 6.46 14.71 -16.02
C THR A 220 5.75 15.97 -15.52
N THR A 221 5.99 16.34 -14.28
CA THR A 221 5.55 17.60 -13.67
C THR A 221 6.78 18.42 -13.32
N HIS A 222 6.91 19.59 -13.94
CA HIS A 222 8.04 20.51 -13.75
C HIS A 222 7.81 21.47 -12.57
N PHE A 223 8.88 21.80 -11.87
CA PHE A 223 8.90 22.78 -10.78
C PHE A 223 10.15 23.67 -10.87
N GLY A 224 9.96 24.99 -10.85
CA GLY A 224 11.04 25.92 -10.53
C GLY A 224 11.34 25.94 -9.03
N LEU A 225 12.62 26.00 -8.67
CA LEU A 225 13.12 26.07 -7.29
C LEU A 225 13.75 27.44 -6.99
N GLY A 226 13.82 28.33 -7.98
CA GLY A 226 14.51 29.61 -7.89
C GLY A 226 16.00 29.39 -7.60
N THR A 227 16.53 30.04 -6.58
CA THR A 227 17.95 29.91 -6.21
C THR A 227 18.24 28.72 -5.27
N GLN A 228 17.26 27.86 -4.99
CA GLN A 228 17.43 26.75 -4.05
C GLN A 228 18.03 25.53 -4.74
N LYS A 229 19.06 24.93 -4.12
CA LYS A 229 19.79 23.77 -4.68
C LYS A 229 19.17 22.41 -4.34
N ALA A 230 18.06 22.43 -3.61
CA ALA A 230 17.29 21.26 -3.21
C ALA A 230 15.87 21.72 -2.84
N ALA A 231 14.88 20.85 -3.00
CA ALA A 231 13.60 21.02 -2.33
C ALA A 231 13.70 20.56 -0.87
N ASP A 232 12.90 21.12 0.03
CA ASP A 232 12.81 20.60 1.41
C ASP A 232 12.08 19.25 1.41
N VAL A 233 10.99 19.18 0.64
CA VAL A 233 10.19 17.97 0.45
C VAL A 233 9.40 18.04 -0.85
N VAL A 234 9.27 16.89 -1.52
CA VAL A 234 8.26 16.63 -2.53
C VAL A 234 7.31 15.58 -1.98
N ARG A 235 6.00 15.87 -1.97
CA ARG A 235 4.96 14.93 -1.56
C ARG A 235 4.09 14.55 -2.74
N VAL A 236 3.85 13.26 -2.91
CA VAL A 236 2.80 12.73 -3.77
C VAL A 236 1.61 12.35 -2.91
N TYR A 237 0.42 12.83 -3.22
CA TYR A 237 -0.83 12.20 -2.85
C TYR A 237 -1.35 11.42 -4.05
N TRP A 238 -1.10 10.11 -4.03
CA TRP A 238 -1.57 9.19 -5.05
C TRP A 238 -3.10 9.16 -5.08
N LEU A 239 -3.69 8.80 -6.22
CA LEU A 239 -5.15 8.70 -6.38
C LEU A 239 -5.85 7.74 -5.40
N ASN A 240 -5.13 6.75 -4.88
CA ASN A 240 -5.63 5.84 -3.85
C ASN A 240 -5.57 6.44 -2.42
N GLY A 241 -5.27 7.74 -2.31
CA GLY A 241 -5.23 8.50 -1.06
C GLY A 241 -3.91 8.43 -0.30
N VAL A 242 -2.92 7.77 -0.87
CA VAL A 242 -1.68 7.45 -0.19
C VAL A 242 -0.72 8.63 -0.31
N PRO A 243 -0.24 9.19 0.81
CA PRO A 243 0.79 10.21 0.78
C PRO A 243 2.18 9.57 0.82
N GLN A 244 3.11 10.06 0.01
CA GLN A 244 4.50 9.62 -0.02
C GLN A 244 5.41 10.84 -0.11
N ASN A 245 6.46 10.89 0.73
CA ASN A 245 7.38 12.03 0.81
C ASN A 245 8.77 11.64 0.32
N ILE A 246 9.37 12.55 -0.44
CA ILE A 246 10.78 12.54 -0.81
C ILE A 246 11.40 13.73 -0.09
N ILE A 247 12.34 13.46 0.82
CA ILE A 247 12.93 14.47 1.70
C ILE A 247 14.24 14.96 1.08
N GLU A 248 14.41 16.28 1.05
CA GLU A 248 15.63 16.94 0.58
C GLU A 248 16.14 16.47 -0.81
N PRO A 249 15.27 16.26 -1.84
CA PRO A 249 15.77 15.91 -3.16
C PRO A 249 16.60 17.07 -3.73
N ALA A 250 17.76 16.73 -4.29
CA ALA A 250 18.62 17.71 -4.96
C ALA A 250 17.90 18.36 -6.14
N ALA A 251 18.27 19.61 -6.44
CA ALA A 251 17.83 20.30 -7.65
C ALA A 251 18.50 19.74 -8.91
N ASP A 252 18.02 20.22 -10.06
CA ASP A 252 18.60 20.02 -11.39
C ASP A 252 18.63 18.54 -11.80
N LEU A 253 17.55 17.82 -11.48
CA LEU A 253 17.43 16.41 -11.79
C LEU A 253 16.02 16.02 -12.19
N PHE A 254 15.97 14.93 -12.95
CA PHE A 254 14.76 14.16 -13.18
C PHE A 254 14.59 13.11 -12.08
N LEU A 255 13.48 13.22 -11.34
CA LEU A 255 13.10 12.35 -10.24
C LEU A 255 11.97 11.42 -10.70
N CYS A 256 12.16 10.11 -10.53
CA CYS A 256 11.09 9.13 -10.74
C CYS A 256 10.64 8.59 -9.38
N GLU A 257 9.41 8.92 -8.97
CA GLU A 257 8.84 8.46 -7.71
C GLU A 257 7.95 7.25 -7.92
N GLN A 258 8.30 6.16 -7.23
CA GLN A 258 7.61 4.88 -7.34
C GLN A 258 6.65 4.68 -6.18
N GLN A 259 5.44 4.20 -6.47
CA GLN A 259 4.49 3.88 -5.41
C GLN A 259 4.95 2.67 -4.59
N ILE A 260 5.29 2.87 -3.32
CA ILE A 260 5.79 1.80 -2.44
C ILE A 260 4.67 0.91 -1.87
N LEU A 261 5.04 -0.19 -1.22
CA LEU A 261 4.12 -1.01 -0.40
C LEU A 261 3.78 -0.24 0.89
N LEU A 262 2.53 -0.32 1.34
CA LEU A 262 1.96 0.63 2.32
C LEU A 262 1.31 -0.06 3.51
N GLY A 263 0.97 -1.33 3.35
CA GLY A 263 0.33 -2.14 4.35
C GLY A 263 0.61 -3.61 4.06
N SER A 264 0.69 -4.39 5.13
CA SER A 264 0.89 -5.82 5.22
C SER A 264 0.38 -6.29 6.59
N CYS A 265 1.10 -7.19 7.22
CA CYS A 265 0.81 -7.69 8.55
C CYS A 265 2.05 -7.41 9.41
N PRO A 266 1.94 -7.27 10.74
CA PRO A 266 3.09 -7.01 11.60
C PRO A 266 4.17 -8.09 11.45
N TYR A 267 5.43 -7.72 11.68
CA TYR A 267 6.58 -8.58 11.44
C TYR A 267 7.13 -9.19 12.73
N LEU A 268 7.60 -10.43 12.60
CA LEU A 268 8.31 -11.15 13.64
C LEU A 268 9.77 -11.33 13.26
N TYR A 269 10.66 -11.06 14.21
CA TYR A 269 12.08 -11.40 14.11
C TYR A 269 12.51 -12.29 15.26
N THR A 270 13.45 -13.19 14.99
CA THR A 270 14.00 -14.13 15.96
C THR A 270 15.52 -13.98 16.05
N TRP A 271 16.08 -14.25 17.23
CA TRP A 271 17.52 -14.25 17.43
C TRP A 271 18.12 -15.57 16.95
N ASN A 272 18.97 -15.53 15.91
CA ASN A 272 19.60 -16.73 15.35
C ASN A 272 20.90 -17.16 16.06
N GLY A 273 21.27 -16.48 17.15
CA GLY A 273 22.55 -16.66 17.84
C GLY A 273 23.56 -15.54 17.60
N THR A 274 23.40 -14.77 16.51
CA THR A 274 24.32 -13.70 16.10
C THR A 274 23.62 -12.37 15.83
N GLU A 275 22.44 -12.40 15.23
CA GLU A 275 21.63 -11.23 14.91
C GLU A 275 20.13 -11.56 14.92
N PHE A 276 19.29 -10.54 14.87
CA PHE A 276 17.86 -10.73 14.61
C PHE A 276 17.63 -10.88 13.10
N VAL A 277 16.87 -11.91 12.73
CA VAL A 277 16.50 -12.22 11.35
C VAL A 277 14.99 -12.24 11.20
N PHE A 278 14.50 -11.84 10.03
CA PHE A 278 13.08 -11.88 9.72
C PHE A 278 12.59 -13.33 9.76
N ALA A 279 11.57 -13.60 10.56
CA ALA A 279 10.95 -14.91 10.65
C ALA A 279 9.75 -15.00 9.73
N THR A 280 8.72 -14.16 9.95
CA THR A 280 7.49 -14.15 9.16
C THR A 280 6.60 -12.96 9.53
N ASP A 281 5.47 -12.80 8.84
CA ASP A 281 4.37 -11.90 9.20
C ASP A 281 3.30 -12.60 10.08
N LEU A 282 2.54 -11.84 10.89
CA LEU A 282 1.48 -12.36 11.77
C LEU A 282 0.12 -11.69 11.56
N LEU A 283 -0.96 -12.36 11.97
CA LEU A 283 -2.34 -11.87 11.99
C LEU A 283 -3.01 -11.74 10.62
N TRP A 284 -2.45 -12.32 9.55
CA TRP A 284 -3.04 -12.25 8.20
C TRP A 284 -4.51 -12.69 8.11
N ASN A 285 -4.92 -13.59 9.01
CA ASN A 285 -6.28 -14.07 9.12
C ASN A 285 -7.22 -13.18 9.96
N ALA A 286 -6.75 -12.06 10.48
CA ALA A 286 -7.46 -11.17 11.39
C ALA A 286 -7.58 -9.69 10.93
N PRO A 287 -7.80 -9.40 9.62
CA PRO A 287 -7.84 -8.02 9.16
C PRO A 287 -9.10 -7.31 9.64
N LEU A 288 -8.96 -6.04 10.07
CA LEU A 288 -10.07 -5.17 10.43
C LEU A 288 -10.46 -4.24 9.29
N GLY A 289 -11.75 -4.13 9.04
CA GLY A 289 -12.28 -3.12 8.11
C GLY A 289 -11.91 -3.33 6.63
N LEU A 290 -11.22 -4.42 6.31
CA LEU A 290 -10.80 -4.76 4.95
C LEU A 290 -12.01 -5.10 4.10
N GLN A 291 -12.21 -4.35 3.01
CA GLN A 291 -13.29 -4.59 2.05
C GLN A 291 -12.82 -5.52 0.91
N ARG A 292 -13.61 -6.56 0.63
CA ARG A 292 -13.48 -7.43 -0.56
C ARG A 292 -14.28 -6.91 -1.74
N ALA A 293 -15.37 -6.22 -1.45
CA ALA A 293 -16.16 -5.42 -2.36
C ALA A 293 -16.79 -4.27 -1.56
N GLN A 294 -17.38 -3.29 -2.24
CA GLN A 294 -18.02 -2.16 -1.55
C GLN A 294 -19.12 -2.64 -0.58
N GLY A 295 -18.90 -2.43 0.72
CA GLY A 295 -19.78 -2.85 1.81
C GLY A 295 -19.67 -4.33 2.21
N ASP A 296 -18.84 -5.14 1.55
CA ASP A 296 -18.55 -6.53 1.93
C ASP A 296 -17.16 -6.63 2.58
N LEU A 297 -17.16 -6.88 3.87
CA LEU A 297 -15.95 -6.96 4.70
C LEU A 297 -15.40 -8.38 4.75
N MET A 298 -14.08 -8.50 4.80
CA MET A 298 -13.42 -9.77 5.05
C MET A 298 -13.69 -10.23 6.49
N PRO A 299 -14.08 -11.49 6.71
CA PRO A 299 -14.18 -12.02 8.06
C PRO A 299 -12.80 -12.07 8.72
N SER A 300 -12.78 -11.79 10.02
CA SER A 300 -11.59 -11.89 10.86
C SER A 300 -11.64 -13.14 11.74
N ARG A 301 -10.49 -13.76 11.96
CA ARG A 301 -10.23 -14.80 12.95
C ARG A 301 -9.03 -14.33 13.76
N GLU A 302 -9.24 -13.98 15.02
CA GLU A 302 -8.29 -13.24 15.85
C GLU A 302 -7.04 -14.02 16.29
N TRP A 303 -7.00 -15.34 16.14
CA TRP A 303 -5.86 -16.15 16.59
C TRP A 303 -5.05 -16.73 15.44
N GLU A 304 -3.74 -16.87 15.61
CA GLU A 304 -2.84 -17.53 14.64
C GLU A 304 -1.84 -18.43 15.36
N TYR A 305 -1.36 -19.47 14.66
CA TYR A 305 -0.26 -20.32 15.12
C TYR A 305 0.79 -20.40 14.01
N LEU A 306 2.02 -20.05 14.32
CA LEU A 306 3.14 -19.99 13.38
C LEU A 306 4.28 -20.89 13.87
N LYS A 307 4.87 -21.72 12.99
CA LYS A 307 6.07 -22.49 13.34
C LYS A 307 7.29 -21.59 13.26
N LEU A 308 8.17 -21.73 14.25
CA LEU A 308 9.54 -21.23 14.19
C LEU A 308 10.49 -22.44 14.27
N SER A 309 11.51 -22.47 13.42
CA SER A 309 12.52 -23.52 13.48
C SER A 309 13.42 -23.34 14.70
N GLY A 310 13.86 -24.44 15.30
CA GLY A 310 14.87 -24.45 16.37
C GLY A 310 16.13 -23.66 16.01
N ASP A 311 16.57 -23.74 14.76
CA ASP A 311 17.77 -23.05 14.27
C ASP A 311 17.54 -21.54 14.09
N SER A 312 16.28 -21.12 13.98
CA SER A 312 15.90 -19.70 13.85
C SER A 312 15.72 -18.99 15.20
N LEU A 313 15.61 -19.73 16.31
CA LEU A 313 15.36 -19.17 17.64
C LEU A 313 16.31 -19.76 18.70
N VAL A 314 17.45 -19.11 18.85
CA VAL A 314 18.50 -19.47 19.81
C VAL A 314 18.35 -18.65 21.08
N ALA A 315 18.67 -19.25 22.23
CA ALA A 315 18.65 -18.56 23.51
C ALA A 315 19.66 -17.39 23.54
N ARG A 316 19.24 -16.26 24.10
CA ARG A 316 20.06 -15.07 24.34
C ARG A 316 19.90 -14.66 25.80
N ASP A 317 21.02 -14.57 26.51
CA ASP A 317 21.04 -14.19 27.94
C ASP A 317 20.12 -15.05 28.83
N GLY A 318 20.02 -16.36 28.52
CA GLY A 318 19.21 -17.30 29.29
C GLY A 318 17.70 -17.25 29.00
N GLN A 319 17.28 -16.66 27.88
CA GLN A 319 15.88 -16.52 27.47
C GLN A 319 15.75 -16.68 25.95
N TYR A 320 14.55 -16.99 25.45
CA TYR A 320 14.23 -16.80 24.03
C TYR A 320 13.75 -15.38 23.81
N VAL A 321 14.29 -14.70 22.80
CA VAL A 321 13.99 -13.28 22.52
C VAL A 321 13.43 -13.14 21.11
N LEU A 322 12.26 -12.52 21.00
CA LEU A 322 11.58 -12.23 19.74
C LEU A 322 11.31 -10.72 19.67
N GLN A 323 11.32 -10.18 18.46
CA GLN A 323 10.94 -8.79 18.19
C GLN A 323 9.69 -8.78 17.33
N LEU A 324 8.68 -8.07 17.78
CA LEU A 324 7.43 -7.88 17.06
C LEU A 324 7.34 -6.41 16.66
N THR A 325 7.23 -6.12 15.37
CA THR A 325 7.24 -4.74 14.87
C THR A 325 6.01 -4.43 14.03
N GLU A 326 5.50 -3.21 14.16
CA GLU A 326 4.61 -2.61 13.17
C GLU A 326 5.41 -1.60 12.37
N GLU A 327 5.52 -1.78 11.06
CA GLU A 327 6.44 -0.99 10.21
C GLU A 327 5.74 -0.29 9.04
N LEU A 328 4.56 -0.77 8.62
CA LEU A 328 3.86 -0.16 7.49
C LEU A 328 2.79 0.82 7.99
N TRP A 329 2.01 1.43 7.09
CA TRP A 329 1.00 2.40 7.46
C TRP A 329 -0.25 1.72 8.05
N GLU A 330 -0.07 1.14 9.23
CA GLU A 330 -0.99 0.21 9.87
C GLU A 330 -0.97 0.35 11.39
N ALA A 331 -1.96 -0.29 12.00
CA ALA A 331 -1.98 -0.57 13.43
C ALA A 331 -2.18 -2.05 13.68
N ALA A 332 -1.46 -2.57 14.66
CA ALA A 332 -1.61 -3.94 15.14
C ALA A 332 -2.13 -3.94 16.58
N TYR A 333 -3.02 -4.87 16.87
CA TYR A 333 -3.70 -5.04 18.14
C TYR A 333 -3.39 -6.44 18.65
N PHE A 334 -2.79 -6.57 19.83
CA PHE A 334 -2.49 -7.87 20.44
C PHE A 334 -3.13 -7.96 21.81
N ASP A 335 -3.77 -9.09 22.09
CA ASP A 335 -4.35 -9.42 23.39
C ASP A 335 -3.55 -10.56 24.06
N GLN A 336 -2.93 -11.44 23.28
CA GLN A 336 -2.13 -12.53 23.83
C GLN A 336 -0.98 -12.95 22.91
N MET A 337 0.18 -13.24 23.52
CA MET A 337 1.32 -13.88 22.87
C MET A 337 1.79 -15.09 23.70
N GLN A 338 1.83 -16.28 23.09
CA GLN A 338 2.33 -17.50 23.74
C GLN A 338 3.36 -18.19 22.86
N LEU A 339 4.46 -18.65 23.45
CA LEU A 339 5.47 -19.45 22.76
C LEU A 339 5.46 -20.86 23.34
N PHE A 340 5.33 -21.86 22.47
CA PHE A 340 5.41 -23.27 22.84
C PHE A 340 6.73 -23.85 22.34
N ALA A 341 7.52 -24.45 23.23
CA ALA A 341 8.60 -25.35 22.84
C ALA A 341 8.00 -26.72 22.49
N VAL A 342 8.35 -27.24 21.32
CA VAL A 342 7.91 -28.55 20.84
C VAL A 342 9.13 -29.42 20.63
N ASP A 343 9.34 -30.35 21.56
CA ASP A 343 10.40 -31.34 21.45
C ASP A 343 9.89 -32.56 20.71
N HIS A 344 10.66 -33.06 19.74
CA HIS A 344 10.32 -34.23 18.94
C HIS A 344 11.59 -34.99 18.50
N PRO A 345 11.50 -36.28 18.11
CA PRO A 345 12.64 -37.03 17.60
C PRO A 345 13.38 -36.30 16.48
N ALA A 346 14.71 -36.34 16.50
CA ALA A 346 15.55 -35.57 15.58
C ALA A 346 15.39 -35.95 14.10
N ASP A 347 14.88 -37.16 13.82
CA ASP A 347 14.60 -37.67 12.48
C ASP A 347 13.14 -37.42 12.01
N VAL A 348 12.41 -36.56 12.72
CA VAL A 348 11.06 -36.13 12.39
C VAL A 348 11.07 -34.62 12.16
N GLU A 349 10.45 -34.18 11.07
CA GLU A 349 10.14 -32.77 10.85
C GLU A 349 8.76 -32.42 11.36
N MET A 350 8.63 -31.18 11.85
CA MET A 350 7.39 -30.64 12.35
C MET A 350 6.81 -29.63 11.36
N TYR A 351 5.48 -29.62 11.19
CA TYR A 351 4.78 -28.60 10.41
C TYR A 351 3.53 -28.13 11.17
N SER A 352 3.21 -26.84 11.08
CA SER A 352 1.91 -26.29 11.49
C SER A 352 1.01 -26.08 10.29
N ASN A 353 -0.27 -25.94 10.59
CA ASN A 353 -1.29 -25.61 9.62
C ASN A 353 -1.52 -24.09 9.58
N GLU A 354 -0.67 -23.36 8.86
CA GLU A 354 -0.61 -21.88 8.87
C GLU A 354 -1.53 -21.23 7.83
N LYS A 355 -2.69 -21.85 7.58
CA LYS A 355 -3.58 -21.41 6.51
C LYS A 355 -4.44 -20.23 6.94
N VAL A 356 -4.63 -19.32 6.00
CA VAL A 356 -5.71 -18.35 6.01
C VAL A 356 -7.01 -19.06 5.64
N GLY A 357 -8.05 -18.81 6.41
CA GLY A 357 -9.37 -19.40 6.23
C GLY A 357 -10.16 -19.51 7.52
N PRO A 358 -11.40 -20.01 7.44
CA PRO A 358 -12.27 -20.10 8.60
C PRO A 358 -11.75 -21.14 9.60
N PRO A 359 -12.16 -21.05 10.88
CA PRO A 359 -11.65 -21.90 11.96
C PRO A 359 -11.69 -23.41 11.67
N GLN A 360 -12.68 -23.87 10.89
CA GLN A 360 -12.87 -25.29 10.60
C GLN A 360 -11.74 -25.89 9.76
N ILE A 361 -11.12 -25.10 8.87
CA ILE A 361 -10.00 -25.57 8.05
C ILE A 361 -8.65 -25.20 8.65
N ALA A 362 -8.57 -24.10 9.40
CA ALA A 362 -7.34 -23.56 9.99
C ALA A 362 -7.10 -24.04 11.43
N GLN A 363 -7.69 -25.17 11.84
CA GLN A 363 -7.51 -25.69 13.19
C GLN A 363 -6.03 -25.90 13.52
N ARG A 364 -5.64 -25.57 14.76
CA ARG A 364 -4.31 -25.88 15.29
C ARG A 364 -4.09 -27.39 15.24
N LYS A 365 -3.15 -27.81 14.39
CA LYS A 365 -2.66 -29.18 14.32
C LYS A 365 -1.15 -29.14 14.09
N VAL A 366 -0.42 -29.88 14.91
CA VAL A 366 1.00 -30.14 14.69
C VAL A 366 1.10 -31.43 13.90
N HIS A 367 1.72 -31.34 12.72
CA HIS A 367 1.98 -32.48 11.86
C HIS A 367 3.43 -32.91 12.05
N THR A 368 3.64 -34.21 12.18
CA THR A 368 4.98 -34.82 12.22
C THR A 368 5.19 -35.60 10.94
N VAL A 369 6.31 -35.37 10.28
CA VAL A 369 6.64 -35.98 8.99
C VAL A 369 7.98 -36.70 9.12
N ARG A 370 8.02 -37.99 8.78
CA ARG A 370 9.26 -38.78 8.79
C ARG A 370 9.67 -39.22 7.39
N THR A 371 8.69 -39.54 6.54
CA THR A 371 8.85 -40.07 5.19
C THR A 371 8.05 -39.23 4.19
N PRO A 372 8.51 -38.00 3.88
CA PRO A 372 7.87 -37.19 2.86
C PRO A 372 7.97 -37.87 1.49
N ARG A 373 6.91 -37.76 0.69
CA ARG A 373 6.84 -38.27 -0.69
C ARG A 373 6.59 -37.10 -1.64
N SER A 374 7.33 -37.07 -2.75
CA SER A 374 7.13 -36.08 -3.81
C SER A 374 6.10 -36.58 -4.83
N PRO A 375 5.35 -35.67 -5.48
CA PRO A 375 4.56 -36.00 -6.66
C PRO A 375 5.44 -36.66 -7.74
N VAL A 376 4.85 -37.55 -8.54
CA VAL A 376 5.48 -38.20 -9.69
C VAL A 376 5.53 -37.26 -10.89
N SER A 377 4.54 -36.39 -11.02
CA SER A 377 4.51 -35.32 -12.03
C SER A 377 3.75 -34.10 -11.51
N ALA A 378 4.05 -32.93 -12.07
CA ALA A 378 3.37 -31.69 -11.79
C ALA A 378 3.28 -30.83 -13.06
N HIS A 379 2.07 -30.41 -13.45
CA HIS A 379 1.87 -29.61 -14.65
C HIS A 379 0.91 -28.44 -14.41
N ASN A 380 1.15 -27.30 -15.07
CA ASN A 380 0.17 -26.22 -15.07
C ASN A 380 -0.94 -26.43 -16.13
N HIS A 381 -1.91 -25.53 -16.14
CA HIS A 381 -3.01 -25.49 -17.12
C HIS A 381 -2.61 -25.38 -18.59
N ARG A 382 -1.34 -25.06 -18.90
CA ARG A 382 -0.76 -24.99 -20.24
C ARG A 382 0.15 -26.18 -20.58
N GLY A 383 0.28 -27.14 -19.66
CA GLY A 383 1.15 -28.31 -19.82
C GLY A 383 2.63 -28.08 -19.51
N ARG A 384 3.01 -26.94 -18.92
CA ARG A 384 4.38 -26.70 -18.44
C ARG A 384 4.67 -27.66 -17.28
N ASP A 385 5.78 -28.37 -17.35
CA ASP A 385 6.28 -29.18 -16.23
C ASP A 385 6.75 -28.25 -15.09
N LEU A 386 6.26 -28.51 -13.90
CA LEU A 386 6.53 -27.75 -12.68
C LEU A 386 7.32 -28.56 -11.64
N LEU A 387 7.59 -29.84 -11.92
CA LEU A 387 8.01 -30.79 -10.88
C LEU A 387 9.29 -30.36 -10.19
N LEU A 388 10.33 -30.02 -10.96
CA LEU A 388 11.64 -29.65 -10.42
C LEU A 388 11.59 -28.40 -9.54
N GLU A 389 10.71 -27.44 -9.84
CA GLU A 389 10.52 -26.21 -9.06
C GLU A 389 9.74 -26.46 -7.75
N LEU A 390 9.27 -27.69 -7.48
CA LEU A 390 8.44 -28.04 -6.32
C LEU A 390 9.06 -29.11 -5.40
N LEU A 391 10.25 -29.65 -5.74
CA LEU A 391 10.86 -30.77 -5.02
C LEU A 391 11.55 -30.37 -3.71
N THR A 392 12.05 -29.14 -3.62
CA THR A 392 12.92 -28.69 -2.53
C THR A 392 12.48 -27.34 -2.02
N MET A 393 12.61 -27.13 -0.70
CA MET A 393 12.44 -25.80 -0.10
C MET A 393 13.77 -25.05 -0.21
N ASP A 394 13.94 -24.29 -1.28
CA ASP A 394 15.20 -23.62 -1.64
C ASP A 394 15.03 -22.12 -1.97
N GLU A 395 13.85 -21.56 -1.67
CA GLU A 395 13.45 -20.18 -1.96
C GLU A 395 13.37 -19.84 -3.47
N ASN A 396 13.38 -20.84 -4.35
CA ASN A 396 13.13 -20.67 -5.77
C ASN A 396 11.65 -20.94 -6.11
N TYR A 397 10.81 -19.96 -5.81
CA TYR A 397 9.36 -20.11 -5.91
C TYR A 397 8.85 -20.32 -7.35
N MET A 398 8.16 -21.45 -7.55
CA MET A 398 7.39 -21.80 -8.73
C MET A 398 6.23 -20.82 -8.97
N LYS A 399 6.10 -20.34 -10.21
CA LYS A 399 5.01 -19.47 -10.68
C LYS A 399 4.04 -20.21 -11.62
N PRO A 400 2.78 -20.50 -11.24
CA PRO A 400 1.91 -21.37 -12.03
C PRO A 400 1.18 -20.69 -13.22
N PHE A 401 1.32 -19.36 -13.37
CA PHE A 401 0.64 -18.52 -14.36
C PHE A 401 1.63 -17.69 -15.20
N ASP A 402 1.19 -17.19 -16.36
CA ASP A 402 2.00 -16.33 -17.23
C ASP A 402 1.43 -14.90 -17.30
N ILE A 403 0.11 -14.76 -17.19
CA ILE A 403 -0.59 -13.48 -17.32
C ILE A 403 -1.00 -12.95 -15.94
N LYS A 404 -0.56 -11.73 -15.66
CA LYS A 404 -0.99 -10.94 -14.50
C LYS A 404 -1.96 -9.85 -14.96
N LEU A 405 -3.11 -9.77 -14.31
CA LEU A 405 -4.18 -8.83 -14.65
C LEU A 405 -4.10 -7.57 -13.78
N ARG A 406 -3.90 -7.78 -12.47
CA ARG A 406 -3.68 -6.75 -11.45
C ARG A 406 -2.80 -7.33 -10.33
N GLN A 407 -2.30 -6.50 -9.42
CA GLN A 407 -1.75 -6.99 -8.16
C GLN A 407 -2.74 -7.96 -7.50
N GLY A 408 -2.30 -9.19 -7.20
CA GLY A 408 -3.12 -10.21 -6.54
C GLY A 408 -4.13 -10.95 -7.41
N LEU A 409 -4.28 -10.56 -8.69
CA LEU A 409 -5.19 -11.18 -9.66
C LEU A 409 -4.44 -11.58 -10.93
N VAL A 410 -4.49 -12.86 -11.24
CA VAL A 410 -3.87 -13.47 -12.42
C VAL A 410 -4.91 -14.15 -13.28
N GLU A 411 -4.51 -14.67 -14.44
CA GLU A 411 -5.36 -15.59 -15.19
C GLU A 411 -5.77 -16.80 -14.35
N GLU A 412 -6.90 -17.43 -14.67
CA GLU A 412 -7.29 -18.68 -14.04
C GLU A 412 -6.26 -19.78 -14.37
N TYR A 413 -5.76 -20.46 -13.34
CA TYR A 413 -4.80 -21.55 -13.50
C TYR A 413 -5.16 -22.74 -12.63
N PHE A 414 -4.59 -23.89 -12.99
CA PHE A 414 -4.48 -25.02 -12.07
C PHE A 414 -3.05 -25.58 -12.05
N ILE A 415 -2.71 -26.19 -10.91
CA ILE A 415 -1.56 -27.09 -10.74
C ILE A 415 -2.13 -28.50 -10.66
N GLU A 416 -1.85 -29.34 -11.65
CA GLU A 416 -2.17 -30.77 -11.64
C GLU A 416 -0.98 -31.54 -11.06
N LEU A 417 -1.20 -32.31 -10.01
CA LEU A 417 -0.20 -33.16 -9.38
C LEU A 417 -0.62 -34.62 -9.53
N ASP A 418 0.29 -35.48 -9.96
CA ASP A 418 0.15 -36.93 -9.84
C ASP A 418 0.90 -37.40 -8.60
N LEU A 419 0.18 -37.86 -7.58
CA LEU A 419 0.77 -38.34 -6.33
C LEU A 419 1.30 -39.78 -6.45
N GLY A 420 1.12 -40.43 -7.61
CA GLY A 420 1.51 -41.81 -7.84
C GLY A 420 0.71 -42.79 -6.98
N LYS A 421 1.28 -43.97 -6.71
CA LYS A 421 0.57 -44.98 -5.92
C LYS A 421 0.43 -44.55 -4.45
N ILE A 422 -0.82 -44.40 -4.01
CA ILE A 422 -1.18 -44.09 -2.63
C ILE A 422 -1.42 -45.39 -1.87
N GLU A 423 -0.60 -45.63 -0.85
CA GLU A 423 -0.82 -46.67 0.14
C GLU A 423 -1.64 -46.06 1.28
N ASN A 424 -2.72 -46.71 1.72
CA ASN A 424 -3.65 -46.18 2.74
C ASN A 424 -4.28 -44.82 2.38
N PRO A 425 -5.20 -44.77 1.39
CA PRO A 425 -5.85 -43.52 0.97
C PRO A 425 -6.69 -42.85 2.07
N GLU A 426 -6.98 -43.56 3.17
CA GLU A 426 -7.67 -43.04 4.35
C GLU A 426 -6.79 -42.18 5.27
N LEU A 427 -5.48 -42.06 4.99
CA LEU A 427 -4.57 -41.22 5.77
C LEU A 427 -3.53 -40.56 4.85
N VAL A 428 -3.93 -39.45 4.22
CA VAL A 428 -3.08 -38.70 3.29
C VAL A 428 -3.12 -37.22 3.63
N THR A 429 -1.96 -36.60 3.82
CA THR A 429 -1.86 -35.15 4.02
C THR A 429 -0.92 -34.56 2.98
N LEU A 430 -1.38 -33.52 2.29
CA LEU A 430 -0.59 -32.70 1.36
C LEU A 430 -0.05 -31.48 2.11
N PHE A 431 1.23 -31.21 1.92
CA PHE A 431 1.93 -30.06 2.47
C PHE A 431 2.36 -29.15 1.33
N LEU A 432 2.04 -27.86 1.45
CA LEU A 432 2.39 -26.86 0.45
C LEU A 432 3.08 -25.70 1.15
N THR A 433 4.33 -25.44 0.79
CA THR A 433 5.09 -24.29 1.26
C THR A 433 5.11 -23.22 0.19
N GLY A 434 4.65 -22.02 0.51
CA GLY A 434 4.54 -20.94 -0.45
C GLY A 434 4.01 -19.67 0.20
N TRP A 435 3.66 -18.71 -0.63
CA TRP A 435 3.15 -17.41 -0.19
C TRP A 435 2.18 -16.82 -1.20
N THR A 436 1.40 -15.85 -0.74
CA THR A 436 0.38 -15.17 -1.54
C THR A 436 0.72 -13.69 -1.64
N TYR A 437 0.73 -13.13 -2.86
CA TYR A 437 0.78 -11.69 -3.06
C TYR A 437 -0.66 -11.15 -3.14
N PRO A 438 -1.17 -10.42 -2.13
CA PRO A 438 -2.58 -10.08 -2.07
C PRO A 438 -2.97 -8.91 -2.96
N THR A 439 -4.26 -8.84 -3.29
CA THR A 439 -4.91 -7.59 -3.66
C THR A 439 -4.91 -6.62 -2.47
N THR A 440 -4.83 -5.31 -2.73
CA THR A 440 -5.07 -4.30 -1.70
C THR A 440 -6.56 -3.99 -1.59
N VAL A 441 -6.99 -3.36 -0.49
CA VAL A 441 -8.40 -2.99 -0.26
C VAL A 441 -8.94 -2.09 -1.38
N ASN A 442 -8.11 -1.14 -1.85
CA ASN A 442 -8.47 -0.28 -2.97
C ASN A 442 -8.62 -1.08 -4.29
N VAL A 443 -7.75 -2.07 -4.52
CA VAL A 443 -7.86 -2.95 -5.70
C VAL A 443 -9.10 -3.84 -5.62
N ASN A 444 -9.45 -4.36 -4.44
CA ASN A 444 -10.68 -5.13 -4.24
C ASN A 444 -11.93 -4.31 -4.58
N VAL A 445 -12.03 -3.10 -4.04
CA VAL A 445 -13.16 -2.20 -4.34
C VAL A 445 -13.20 -1.85 -5.83
N ALA A 446 -12.05 -1.55 -6.45
CA ALA A 446 -11.98 -1.27 -7.88
C ALA A 446 -12.43 -2.48 -8.73
N LEU A 447 -11.94 -3.68 -8.43
CA LEU A 447 -12.34 -4.90 -9.14
C LEU A 447 -13.83 -5.21 -8.96
N SER A 448 -14.41 -4.91 -7.79
CA SER A 448 -15.85 -5.09 -7.56
C SER A 448 -16.74 -4.17 -8.42
N GLN A 449 -16.15 -3.12 -9.01
CA GLN A 449 -16.81 -2.16 -9.90
C GLN A 449 -16.42 -2.36 -11.37
N ASP A 450 -15.45 -3.24 -11.65
CA ASP A 450 -14.98 -3.55 -12.99
C ASP A 450 -15.90 -4.59 -13.64
N LEU A 451 -16.40 -4.29 -14.84
CA LEU A 451 -17.31 -5.18 -15.58
C LEU A 451 -16.56 -6.22 -16.44
N GLU A 452 -15.26 -6.04 -16.64
CA GLU A 452 -14.43 -6.88 -17.51
C GLU A 452 -13.55 -7.86 -16.71
N LEU A 453 -13.20 -7.52 -15.47
CA LEU A 453 -12.31 -8.33 -14.63
C LEU A 453 -13.07 -9.06 -13.50
N PRO A 454 -12.76 -10.35 -13.23
CA PRO A 454 -13.32 -11.07 -12.09
C PRO A 454 -12.61 -10.70 -10.78
N LEU A 455 -13.24 -11.04 -9.65
CA LEU A 455 -12.57 -11.05 -8.34
C LEU A 455 -11.60 -12.25 -8.25
N PRO A 456 -10.50 -12.15 -7.47
CA PRO A 456 -9.61 -13.28 -7.22
C PRO A 456 -10.35 -14.46 -6.58
N VAL A 457 -10.12 -15.66 -7.10
CA VAL A 457 -10.73 -16.89 -6.62
C VAL A 457 -9.71 -17.66 -5.77
N PRO A 458 -10.02 -17.92 -4.48
CA PRO A 458 -9.12 -18.64 -3.59
C PRO A 458 -8.92 -20.09 -4.03
N PRO A 459 -7.85 -20.76 -3.57
CA PRO A 459 -7.54 -22.09 -4.05
C PRO A 459 -8.62 -23.12 -3.65
N SER A 460 -8.97 -23.94 -4.63
CA SER A 460 -9.87 -25.09 -4.49
C SER A 460 -9.17 -26.36 -4.99
N LEU A 461 -9.63 -27.52 -4.52
CA LEU A 461 -9.06 -28.82 -4.87
C LEU A 461 -10.08 -29.71 -5.55
N SER A 462 -9.68 -30.28 -6.68
CA SER A 462 -10.45 -31.24 -7.47
C SER A 462 -9.70 -32.55 -7.65
N VAL A 463 -10.45 -33.64 -7.75
CA VAL A 463 -9.95 -34.99 -8.07
C VAL A 463 -10.61 -35.52 -9.35
N PRO A 464 -10.02 -36.50 -10.04
CA PRO A 464 -10.64 -37.16 -11.18
C PRO A 464 -12.03 -37.71 -10.86
N ASP A 465 -12.98 -37.56 -11.78
CA ASP A 465 -14.36 -38.02 -11.59
C ASP A 465 -14.61 -39.47 -12.04
N GLY A 466 -13.58 -40.14 -12.58
CA GLY A 466 -13.67 -41.50 -13.13
C GLY A 466 -14.22 -41.58 -14.57
N SER A 467 -14.60 -40.47 -15.18
CA SER A 467 -15.13 -40.35 -16.54
C SER A 467 -14.24 -39.52 -17.48
N GLY A 468 -13.02 -39.18 -17.03
CA GLY A 468 -12.07 -38.33 -17.74
C GLY A 468 -12.20 -36.83 -17.43
N GLY A 469 -13.12 -36.46 -16.53
CA GLY A 469 -13.28 -35.10 -16.02
C GLY A 469 -12.74 -34.93 -14.59
N TRP A 470 -13.14 -33.82 -13.97
CA TRP A 470 -12.68 -33.40 -12.65
C TRP A 470 -13.86 -32.99 -11.78
N LYS A 471 -13.81 -33.35 -10.50
CA LYS A 471 -14.80 -33.00 -9.50
C LYS A 471 -14.13 -32.24 -8.36
N THR A 472 -14.59 -31.02 -8.09
CA THR A 472 -14.18 -30.26 -6.91
C THR A 472 -14.68 -30.94 -5.64
N VAL A 473 -13.75 -31.36 -4.78
CA VAL A 473 -14.03 -32.01 -3.49
C VAL A 473 -13.80 -31.07 -2.32
N MET A 474 -12.98 -30.03 -2.51
CA MET A 474 -12.73 -29.00 -1.51
C MET A 474 -12.82 -27.62 -2.19
N PRO A 475 -13.99 -26.94 -2.14
CA PRO A 475 -14.18 -25.66 -2.83
C PRO A 475 -13.32 -24.53 -2.24
N PHE A 476 -12.80 -24.69 -1.02
CA PHE A 476 -11.82 -23.80 -0.42
C PHE A 476 -10.88 -24.60 0.48
N MET A 477 -9.59 -24.66 0.11
CA MET A 477 -8.57 -25.40 0.88
C MET A 477 -7.78 -24.55 1.88
N GLY A 478 -7.99 -23.22 1.85
CA GLY A 478 -7.13 -22.24 2.52
C GLY A 478 -5.83 -22.00 1.74
N PHE A 479 -5.09 -20.99 2.15
CA PHE A 479 -3.84 -20.58 1.47
C PHE A 479 -2.84 -20.00 2.48
N PRO A 480 -1.52 -20.00 2.19
CA PRO A 480 -0.53 -19.33 3.03
C PRO A 480 -0.71 -17.80 3.01
N GLY A 481 -0.46 -17.15 4.14
CA GLY A 481 -0.48 -15.68 4.27
C GLY A 481 0.60 -14.97 3.44
N GLY A 482 0.80 -13.68 3.73
CA GLY A 482 1.59 -12.75 2.91
C GLY A 482 3.07 -13.10 2.78
N LYS A 483 3.62 -13.93 3.68
CA LYS A 483 4.98 -14.46 3.61
C LYS A 483 4.99 -15.97 3.57
N THR A 484 6.17 -16.54 3.36
CA THR A 484 6.35 -17.98 3.18
C THR A 484 5.87 -18.75 4.40
N LYS A 485 4.85 -19.59 4.20
CA LYS A 485 4.27 -20.46 5.21
C LYS A 485 4.02 -21.83 4.63
N THR A 486 3.90 -22.83 5.50
CA THR A 486 3.46 -24.17 5.11
C THR A 486 2.01 -24.38 5.53
N ILE A 487 1.18 -24.81 4.59
CA ILE A 487 -0.20 -25.24 4.87
C ILE A 487 -0.32 -26.76 4.72
N ALA A 488 -1.19 -27.34 5.53
CA ALA A 488 -1.52 -28.77 5.47
C ALA A 488 -2.96 -28.97 5.01
N VAL A 489 -3.15 -29.83 4.02
CA VAL A 489 -4.44 -30.17 3.41
C VAL A 489 -4.68 -31.66 3.58
N ASP A 490 -5.77 -31.98 4.26
CA ASP A 490 -6.19 -33.37 4.49
C ASP A 490 -6.86 -33.92 3.22
N LEU A 491 -6.26 -34.96 2.64
CA LEU A 491 -6.76 -35.67 1.46
C LEU A 491 -7.34 -37.05 1.80
N SER A 492 -7.45 -37.37 3.09
CA SER A 492 -7.92 -38.66 3.58
C SER A 492 -9.31 -39.01 3.04
N GLY A 493 -9.41 -40.16 2.37
CA GLY A 493 -10.66 -40.65 1.77
C GLY A 493 -11.12 -39.90 0.52
N LEU A 494 -10.35 -38.91 0.03
CA LEU A 494 -10.70 -38.12 -1.17
C LEU A 494 -10.09 -38.70 -2.46
N LEU A 495 -9.04 -39.51 -2.35
CA LEU A 495 -8.29 -40.04 -3.48
C LEU A 495 -8.71 -41.46 -3.84
N ALA A 496 -8.83 -41.76 -5.13
CA ALA A 496 -8.94 -43.13 -5.61
C ALA A 496 -7.55 -43.78 -5.66
N SER A 497 -7.44 -45.07 -5.28
CA SER A 497 -6.15 -45.79 -5.29
C SER A 497 -5.52 -45.89 -6.67
N GLU A 498 -6.34 -45.94 -7.73
CA GLU A 498 -5.92 -46.11 -9.12
C GLU A 498 -5.69 -44.79 -9.86
N ASP A 499 -6.23 -43.68 -9.35
CA ASP A 499 -6.05 -42.34 -9.91
C ASP A 499 -5.98 -41.32 -8.77
N SER A 500 -4.75 -41.04 -8.34
CA SER A 500 -4.41 -40.17 -7.21
C SER A 500 -4.08 -38.76 -7.64
N ARG A 501 -4.41 -38.40 -8.88
CA ARG A 501 -4.18 -37.05 -9.38
C ARG A 501 -5.06 -36.05 -8.64
N ILE A 502 -4.55 -34.85 -8.46
CA ILE A 502 -5.30 -33.72 -7.92
C ILE A 502 -5.06 -32.47 -8.76
N ARG A 503 -6.04 -31.56 -8.76
CA ARG A 503 -5.89 -30.21 -9.32
C ARG A 503 -6.13 -29.18 -8.24
N ILE A 504 -5.19 -28.27 -8.08
CA ILE A 504 -5.34 -27.07 -7.25
C ILE A 504 -5.62 -25.90 -8.20
N TYR A 505 -6.81 -25.33 -8.11
CA TYR A 505 -7.29 -24.26 -8.99
C TYR A 505 -7.35 -22.92 -8.27
N SER A 506 -6.91 -21.82 -8.89
CA SER A 506 -7.04 -20.46 -8.35
C SER A 506 -6.90 -19.39 -9.45
N SER A 507 -7.27 -18.14 -9.13
CA SER A 507 -6.86 -16.93 -9.87
C SER A 507 -6.15 -15.91 -8.96
N MET A 508 -5.80 -16.30 -7.73
CA MET A 508 -4.96 -15.50 -6.84
C MET A 508 -3.49 -15.60 -7.24
N GLU A 509 -2.77 -14.49 -7.08
CA GLU A 509 -1.32 -14.43 -7.32
C GLU A 509 -0.54 -15.19 -6.23
N MET A 510 -0.33 -16.49 -6.44
CA MET A 510 0.33 -17.39 -5.48
C MET A 510 1.58 -18.01 -6.07
N TYR A 511 2.57 -18.23 -5.21
CA TYR A 511 3.85 -18.83 -5.55
C TYR A 511 4.19 -19.93 -4.55
N TRP A 512 4.79 -21.02 -5.03
CA TRP A 512 5.05 -22.22 -4.24
C TRP A 512 6.52 -22.60 -4.30
N ASP A 513 7.11 -22.90 -3.15
CA ASP A 513 8.51 -23.32 -3.03
C ASP A 513 8.64 -24.84 -3.04
N SER A 514 7.80 -25.52 -2.26
CA SER A 514 7.78 -26.99 -2.28
C SER A 514 6.38 -27.57 -2.06
N ILE A 515 6.12 -28.73 -2.66
CA ILE A 515 4.92 -29.52 -2.43
C ILE A 515 5.31 -31.00 -2.24
N PHE A 516 4.88 -31.57 -1.12
CA PHE A 516 5.05 -32.99 -0.83
C PHE A 516 3.83 -33.53 -0.08
N PHE A 517 3.76 -34.84 0.11
CA PHE A 517 2.67 -35.48 0.85
C PHE A 517 3.18 -36.62 1.73
N THR A 518 2.33 -37.06 2.66
CA THR A 518 2.55 -38.26 3.48
C THR A 518 1.40 -39.25 3.27
N CYS A 519 1.68 -40.54 3.47
CA CYS A 519 0.71 -41.62 3.38
C CYS A 519 0.84 -42.56 4.57
N GLY A 520 -0.24 -42.77 5.32
CA GLY A 520 -0.26 -43.74 6.41
C GLY A 520 0.66 -43.42 7.59
N GLU A 521 1.10 -42.17 7.74
CA GLU A 521 1.97 -41.75 8.84
C GLU A 521 1.18 -41.44 10.10
N GLU A 522 1.44 -42.20 11.17
CA GLU A 522 0.94 -41.90 12.50
C GLU A 522 1.75 -40.76 13.16
N PRO A 523 1.13 -39.91 13.99
CA PRO A 523 1.84 -38.86 14.70
C PRO A 523 2.99 -39.39 15.56
N ALA A 524 4.17 -38.82 15.41
CA ALA A 524 5.32 -39.13 16.25
C ALA A 524 5.10 -38.58 17.68
N PRO A 525 5.70 -39.21 18.72
CA PRO A 525 5.64 -38.67 20.07
C PRO A 525 6.29 -37.29 20.11
N MET A 526 5.66 -36.35 20.81
CA MET A 526 6.15 -34.99 21.00
C MET A 526 5.85 -34.51 22.42
N ALA A 527 6.68 -33.59 22.94
CA ALA A 527 6.43 -32.90 24.19
C ALA A 527 6.25 -31.41 23.91
N ILE A 528 5.09 -30.86 24.28
CA ILE A 528 4.75 -29.45 24.06
C ILE A 528 4.75 -28.75 25.42
N VAL A 529 5.59 -27.74 25.59
CA VAL A 529 5.70 -26.94 26.80
C VAL A 529 5.36 -25.49 26.47
N ASN A 530 4.34 -24.93 27.13
CA ASN A 530 4.06 -23.50 27.06
C ASN A 530 5.11 -22.74 27.89
N LEU A 531 5.81 -21.80 27.27
CA LEU A 531 6.86 -21.02 27.90
C LEU A 531 6.26 -19.78 28.56
N GLU A 532 6.73 -19.47 29.76
CA GLU A 532 6.34 -18.24 30.47
C GLU A 532 6.83 -17.01 29.71
N LEU A 533 5.93 -16.06 29.43
CA LEU A 533 6.30 -14.72 29.00
C LEU A 533 6.88 -13.97 30.20
N VAL A 534 8.20 -13.80 30.22
CA VAL A 534 8.92 -13.15 31.33
C VAL A 534 8.79 -11.64 31.26
N SER A 535 8.84 -11.07 30.06
CA SER A 535 8.61 -9.64 29.87
C SER A 535 8.26 -9.29 28.42
N ALA A 536 7.48 -8.23 28.23
CA ALA A 536 7.23 -7.53 26.99
C ALA A 536 7.51 -6.03 27.16
N ASN A 537 8.31 -5.45 26.28
CA ASN A 537 8.66 -4.03 26.33
C ASN A 537 8.41 -3.32 25.00
N LEU A 538 7.41 -2.44 24.98
CA LEU A 538 7.07 -1.61 23.82
C LEU A 538 7.97 -0.37 23.76
N HIS A 539 8.60 -0.12 22.62
CA HIS A 539 9.45 1.04 22.40
C HIS A 539 9.47 1.44 20.92
N GLN A 540 9.99 2.64 20.64
CA GLN A 540 10.15 3.10 19.26
C GLN A 540 11.42 2.48 18.65
N ARG A 541 11.31 1.97 17.42
CA ARG A 541 12.43 1.43 16.64
C ARG A 541 12.65 2.16 15.31
N GLY A 542 11.58 2.40 14.56
CA GLY A 542 11.65 2.79 13.15
C GLY A 542 11.36 1.62 12.22
N TYR A 543 11.87 1.69 10.99
CA TYR A 543 11.46 0.84 9.87
C TYR A 543 12.63 0.00 9.37
N SER A 544 12.38 -1.26 8.97
CA SER A 544 13.39 -2.09 8.36
C SER A 544 13.65 -1.68 6.92
N ARG A 545 14.89 -1.89 6.47
CA ARG A 545 15.20 -1.79 5.04
C ARG A 545 14.59 -2.99 4.32
N ILE A 546 13.88 -2.72 3.24
CA ILE A 546 13.27 -3.75 2.38
C ILE A 546 14.23 -4.08 1.24
N GLU A 547 14.47 -5.36 0.98
CA GLU A 547 15.10 -5.80 -0.26
C GLU A 547 14.19 -6.76 -1.03
N HIS A 548 14.19 -6.60 -2.35
CA HIS A 548 13.47 -7.49 -3.25
C HIS A 548 14.37 -8.66 -3.63
N MET A 549 13.92 -9.87 -3.31
CA MET A 549 14.61 -11.09 -3.71
C MET A 549 14.59 -11.23 -5.23
N VAL A 550 15.66 -11.83 -5.77
CA VAL A 550 15.68 -12.25 -7.18
C VAL A 550 14.66 -13.37 -7.37
N GLY A 551 13.90 -13.31 -8.46
CA GLY A 551 12.89 -14.32 -8.79
C GLY A 551 11.52 -14.03 -8.20
N ASN A 552 10.81 -15.08 -7.79
CA ASN A 552 9.38 -15.01 -7.44
C ASN A 552 9.10 -14.96 -5.92
N GLY A 553 10.12 -14.82 -5.07
CA GLY A 553 9.98 -14.79 -3.61
C GLY A 553 9.37 -13.49 -3.06
N PRO A 554 8.93 -13.51 -1.78
CA PRO A 554 8.43 -12.32 -1.10
C PRO A 554 9.57 -11.35 -0.76
N GLU A 555 9.23 -10.09 -0.43
CA GLU A 555 10.22 -9.13 0.07
C GLU A 555 10.81 -9.58 1.41
N GLN A 556 12.10 -9.27 1.62
CA GLN A 556 12.83 -9.49 2.87
C GLN A 556 13.03 -8.19 3.64
N PHE A 557 13.07 -8.28 4.97
CA PHE A 557 13.18 -7.14 5.88
C PHE A 557 14.44 -7.26 6.75
N PHE A 558 15.32 -6.27 6.65
CA PHE A 558 16.60 -6.27 7.34
C PHE A 558 16.52 -5.53 8.66
N TYR A 559 16.63 -6.28 9.75
CA TYR A 559 16.43 -5.77 11.10
C TYR A 559 17.51 -4.77 11.56
N ASN A 560 18.79 -5.04 11.25
CA ASN A 560 19.95 -4.42 11.93
C ASN A 560 20.32 -3.01 11.46
N ALA A 561 19.56 -2.41 10.54
CA ALA A 561 19.81 -1.07 10.01
C ALA A 561 18.49 -0.27 9.87
N PRO A 562 17.86 0.12 11.00
CA PRO A 562 16.55 0.76 10.96
C PRO A 562 16.61 2.17 10.38
N LEU A 563 15.62 2.51 9.56
CA LEU A 563 15.33 3.87 9.13
C LEU A 563 14.48 4.56 10.20
N THR A 564 14.89 5.75 10.64
CA THR A 564 14.22 6.48 11.73
C THR A 564 13.39 7.67 11.25
N ALA A 565 13.47 8.00 9.95
CA ALA A 565 12.70 9.10 9.38
C ALA A 565 11.21 8.74 9.34
N THR A 566 10.35 9.70 9.71
CA THR A 566 8.88 9.51 9.66
C THR A 566 8.45 9.18 8.23
N THR A 567 8.02 7.94 8.02
CA THR A 567 7.66 7.43 6.69
C THR A 567 6.16 7.55 6.43
N TRP A 568 5.34 7.44 7.47
CA TRP A 568 3.90 7.33 7.34
C TRP A 568 3.13 8.48 7.99
N PRO A 569 1.95 8.84 7.45
CA PRO A 569 1.01 9.71 8.14
C PRO A 569 0.58 9.12 9.49
N PRO A 570 0.38 9.96 10.53
CA PRO A 570 -0.17 9.47 11.79
C PRO A 570 -1.61 8.98 11.61
N MET A 571 -1.93 7.83 12.19
CA MET A 571 -3.32 7.43 12.43
C MET A 571 -3.85 8.15 13.69
N GLN A 572 -5.14 8.45 13.68
CA GLN A 572 -5.84 9.06 14.81
C GLN A 572 -6.10 8.04 15.93
N GLY A 573 -6.37 8.52 17.13
CA GLY A 573 -6.72 7.68 18.29
C GLY A 573 -5.54 7.43 19.24
N ARG A 574 -5.77 6.58 20.23
CA ARG A 574 -4.84 6.32 21.34
C ARG A 574 -4.12 4.99 21.16
N PHE A 575 -2.80 5.04 21.22
CA PHE A 575 -1.89 3.91 21.19
C PHE A 575 -1.35 3.59 22.59
N THR A 576 -0.82 2.38 22.75
CA THR A 576 -0.20 1.96 24.01
C THR A 576 1.05 2.79 24.31
N ARG A 577 1.23 3.15 25.58
CA ARG A 577 2.43 3.83 26.10
C ARG A 577 3.66 2.95 25.93
N PHE A 578 4.82 3.57 25.71
CA PHE A 578 6.09 2.86 25.76
C PHE A 578 6.40 2.34 27.17
N GLY A 579 7.20 1.27 27.24
CA GLY A 579 7.63 0.62 28.47
C GLY A 579 7.12 -0.81 28.61
N GLU A 580 7.05 -1.26 29.85
CA GLU A 580 6.57 -2.59 30.25
C GLU A 580 5.07 -2.73 29.90
N VAL A 581 4.72 -3.83 29.22
CA VAL A 581 3.37 -4.16 28.74
C VAL A 581 3.02 -5.66 28.83
N SER A 582 3.73 -6.48 29.61
CA SER A 582 3.52 -7.94 29.62
C SER A 582 2.11 -8.33 30.00
N GLU A 583 1.49 -7.59 30.92
CA GLU A 583 0.13 -7.89 31.39
C GLU A 583 -0.94 -7.76 30.30
N LEU A 584 -0.66 -7.04 29.21
CA LEU A 584 -1.55 -6.92 28.04
C LEU A 584 -1.42 -8.09 27.06
N LEU A 585 -0.49 -9.03 27.31
CA LEU A 585 -0.18 -10.14 26.40
C LEU A 585 -0.32 -11.52 27.03
N THR A 586 -0.79 -11.61 28.27
CA THR A 586 -0.91 -12.86 29.02
C THR A 586 -2.27 -13.54 28.89
N GLU A 587 -3.36 -12.77 28.87
CA GLU A 587 -4.74 -13.26 28.89
C GLU A 587 -5.54 -12.65 27.73
N ILE A 588 -6.60 -13.34 27.30
CA ILE A 588 -7.51 -12.82 26.28
C ILE A 588 -8.64 -12.12 27.03
N ASP A 589 -8.56 -10.79 27.18
CA ASP A 589 -9.47 -10.00 28.01
C ASP A 589 -9.83 -8.62 27.42
N ASP A 590 -9.60 -8.46 26.12
CA ASP A 590 -9.85 -7.23 25.34
C ASP A 590 -8.97 -6.02 25.75
N ARG A 591 -7.97 -6.20 26.64
CA ARG A 591 -6.99 -5.14 27.01
C ARG A 591 -5.80 -5.17 26.06
N LEU A 592 -6.00 -4.57 24.91
CA LEU A 592 -5.10 -4.66 23.77
C LEU A 592 -3.80 -3.85 23.93
N LEU A 593 -2.68 -4.47 23.57
CA LEU A 593 -1.48 -3.78 23.15
C LEU A 593 -1.69 -3.24 21.71
N VAL A 594 -1.59 -1.93 21.53
CA VAL A 594 -1.82 -1.23 20.26
C VAL A 594 -0.51 -0.61 19.77
N LEU A 595 0.00 -1.16 18.67
CA LEU A 595 1.19 -0.68 17.96
C LEU A 595 0.76 0.20 16.79
N GLY A 596 1.57 1.20 16.48
CA GLY A 596 1.52 1.91 15.22
C GLY A 596 2.85 1.82 14.49
N ALA A 597 2.85 2.31 13.26
CA ALA A 597 4.02 2.32 12.40
C ALA A 597 5.31 2.85 13.08
N GLY A 598 6.36 2.02 13.09
CA GLY A 598 7.67 2.29 13.68
C GLY A 598 7.84 1.78 15.13
N ASP A 599 6.82 1.16 15.71
CA ASP A 599 6.88 0.59 17.06
C ASP A 599 7.41 -0.85 17.06
N GLU A 600 8.11 -1.22 18.14
CA GLU A 600 8.60 -2.57 18.40
C GLU A 600 8.26 -3.03 19.83
N VAL A 601 7.93 -4.31 19.97
CA VAL A 601 7.81 -5.00 21.25
C VAL A 601 8.89 -6.07 21.34
N THR A 602 9.78 -5.95 22.34
CA THR A 602 10.69 -7.03 22.71
C THR A 602 9.99 -8.01 23.63
N LEU A 603 9.82 -9.25 23.16
CA LEU A 603 9.24 -10.36 23.91
C LEU A 603 10.34 -11.27 24.44
N ARG A 604 10.28 -11.62 25.73
CA ARG A 604 11.25 -12.52 26.39
C ARG A 604 10.51 -13.70 27.02
N PHE A 605 10.86 -14.90 26.61
CA PHE A 605 10.29 -16.14 27.13
C PHE A 605 11.31 -16.95 27.92
N ALA A 606 10.85 -17.61 28.98
CA ALA A 606 11.68 -18.48 29.80
C ALA A 606 12.16 -19.71 29.02
N LEU A 607 13.35 -20.21 29.35
CA LEU A 607 13.84 -21.47 28.79
C LEU A 607 13.18 -22.66 29.50
N PRO A 608 12.70 -23.67 28.76
CA PRO A 608 12.30 -24.94 29.35
C PRO A 608 13.55 -25.81 29.63
N ALA A 609 13.36 -27.01 30.16
CA ALA A 609 14.43 -28.01 30.25
C ALA A 609 14.96 -28.41 28.86
N ASP A 610 16.17 -28.99 28.79
CA ASP A 610 16.74 -29.47 27.52
C ASP A 610 15.89 -30.62 26.93
N PRO A 611 15.80 -30.73 25.59
CA PRO A 611 15.13 -31.85 24.94
C PRO A 611 15.73 -33.19 25.35
N PRO A 612 14.94 -34.29 25.34
CA PRO A 612 15.47 -35.63 25.53
C PRO A 612 16.62 -35.96 24.56
N HIS A 613 17.53 -36.86 24.95
CA HIS A 613 18.61 -37.28 24.06
C HIS A 613 18.06 -37.88 22.75
N GLY A 614 18.55 -37.40 21.61
CA GLY A 614 18.10 -37.80 20.27
C GLY A 614 16.84 -37.05 19.78
N TRP A 615 16.38 -36.06 20.54
CA TRP A 615 15.29 -35.17 20.15
C TRP A 615 15.84 -33.79 19.80
N LYS A 616 15.11 -33.07 18.95
CA LYS A 616 15.33 -31.65 18.63
C LYS A 616 14.12 -30.84 19.08
N ARG A 617 14.27 -29.51 19.08
CA ARG A 617 13.24 -28.55 19.48
C ARG A 617 12.91 -27.62 18.32
N ASP A 618 11.63 -27.54 18.01
CA ASP A 618 11.02 -26.46 17.23
C ASP A 618 10.07 -25.66 18.12
N PHE A 619 9.49 -24.58 17.60
CA PHE A 619 8.55 -23.75 18.35
C PHE A 619 7.25 -23.49 17.61
N LEU A 620 6.20 -23.20 18.37
CA LEU A 620 4.98 -22.58 17.88
C LEU A 620 4.76 -21.27 18.59
N LEU A 621 4.60 -20.19 17.83
CA LEU A 621 4.10 -18.93 18.34
C LEU A 621 2.59 -18.88 18.13
N LYS A 622 1.85 -18.61 19.20
CA LYS A 622 0.44 -18.25 19.14
C LYS A 622 0.31 -16.75 19.37
N SER A 623 -0.37 -16.08 18.47
CA SER A 623 -0.84 -14.70 18.64
C SER A 623 -2.36 -14.67 18.71
N VAL A 624 -2.89 -13.73 19.50
CA VAL A 624 -4.30 -13.34 19.48
C VAL A 624 -4.34 -11.84 19.31
N GLY A 625 -5.03 -11.38 18.26
CA GLY A 625 -4.99 -10.00 17.84
C GLY A 625 -5.64 -9.74 16.49
N TRP A 626 -5.42 -8.52 16.00
CA TRP A 626 -5.92 -8.02 14.74
C TRP A 626 -4.92 -7.07 14.09
N ASP A 627 -4.98 -6.92 12.78
CA ASP A 627 -4.26 -5.91 12.01
C ASP A 627 -5.24 -4.98 11.30
N LYS A 628 -4.82 -3.73 11.07
CA LYS A 628 -5.62 -2.77 10.31
C LYS A 628 -4.74 -1.82 9.54
N ASP A 629 -4.86 -1.88 8.22
CA ASP A 629 -4.22 -0.91 7.34
C ASP A 629 -4.92 0.46 7.37
N ALA A 630 -4.18 1.51 7.00
CA ALA A 630 -4.71 2.86 6.93
C ALA A 630 -5.21 3.29 5.54
N ASN A 631 -5.53 2.33 4.66
CA ASN A 631 -6.06 2.63 3.33
C ASN A 631 -7.40 3.38 3.41
N LEU A 632 -7.67 4.26 2.43
CA LEU A 632 -8.93 5.01 2.34
C LEU A 632 -10.18 4.11 2.30
N ALA A 633 -10.06 2.96 1.62
CA ALA A 633 -11.15 2.00 1.51
C ALA A 633 -11.25 1.07 2.72
N THR A 634 -10.34 1.14 3.70
CA THR A 634 -10.45 0.36 4.93
C THR A 634 -11.38 1.07 5.90
N ALA A 635 -12.38 0.35 6.39
CA ALA A 635 -13.35 0.92 7.31
C ALA A 635 -12.64 1.36 8.60
N ALA A 636 -12.77 2.64 8.94
CA ALA A 636 -12.01 3.28 10.03
C ALA A 636 -10.48 3.14 9.92
N GLY A 637 -9.92 3.00 8.71
CA GLY A 637 -8.48 2.78 8.50
C GLY A 637 -7.59 3.91 9.02
N GLN A 638 -8.03 5.17 8.97
CA GLN A 638 -7.22 6.32 9.41
C GLN A 638 -7.18 6.54 10.94
N SER A 639 -7.72 5.61 11.72
CA SER A 639 -7.86 5.70 13.17
C SER A 639 -7.59 4.34 13.79
N VAL A 640 -6.98 4.27 14.96
CA VAL A 640 -6.93 3.00 15.72
C VAL A 640 -8.27 2.67 16.40
N GLU A 641 -9.16 3.64 16.50
CA GLU A 641 -10.51 3.48 17.02
C GLU A 641 -11.55 3.31 15.88
N PRO A 642 -12.67 2.59 16.11
CA PRO A 642 -13.01 1.89 17.34
C PRO A 642 -12.10 0.67 17.59
N MET A 643 -11.88 0.33 18.86
CA MET A 643 -11.07 -0.82 19.24
C MET A 643 -11.79 -2.13 18.89
N PRO A 644 -11.09 -3.18 18.41
CA PRO A 644 -11.68 -4.50 18.29
C PRO A 644 -11.86 -5.14 19.68
N PHE A 645 -12.65 -6.20 19.75
CA PHE A 645 -12.81 -7.04 20.95
C PHE A 645 -13.28 -8.43 20.52
N VAL A 646 -13.01 -9.46 21.31
CA VAL A 646 -13.21 -10.87 20.92
C VAL A 646 -14.66 -11.20 20.58
N ALA A 647 -15.61 -10.65 21.33
CA ALA A 647 -17.03 -10.90 21.12
C ALA A 647 -17.65 -10.08 19.96
N MET A 648 -16.85 -9.29 19.22
CA MET A 648 -17.37 -8.46 18.13
C MET A 648 -17.89 -9.31 16.97
N ARG A 649 -19.06 -8.97 16.45
CA ARG A 649 -19.65 -9.66 15.28
C ARG A 649 -19.20 -9.07 13.95
N SER A 650 -18.90 -7.77 13.94
CA SER A 650 -18.43 -7.04 12.76
C SER A 650 -17.46 -5.92 13.14
N TYR A 651 -16.63 -5.51 12.19
CA TYR A 651 -15.80 -4.33 12.32
C TYR A 651 -16.03 -3.36 11.14
N PRO A 652 -16.38 -2.08 11.38
CA PRO A 652 -16.67 -1.46 12.67
C PRO A 652 -17.86 -2.12 13.36
N GLN A 653 -17.93 -1.92 14.68
CA GLN A 653 -18.97 -2.49 15.53
C GLN A 653 -20.36 -2.04 15.07
N SER A 654 -21.35 -2.94 15.16
CA SER A 654 -22.74 -2.57 14.90
C SER A 654 -23.24 -1.57 15.97
N PRO A 655 -24.23 -0.70 15.69
CA PRO A 655 -24.71 0.28 16.66
C PRO A 655 -25.27 -0.29 17.98
N ASP A 656 -25.62 -1.57 18.01
CA ASP A 656 -26.07 -2.32 19.19
C ASP A 656 -24.93 -3.04 19.93
N GLU A 657 -23.70 -2.98 19.41
CA GLU A 657 -22.50 -3.48 20.07
C GLU A 657 -21.80 -2.32 20.79
N SER A 658 -21.23 -2.64 21.95
CA SER A 658 -20.46 -1.68 22.74
C SER A 658 -19.16 -2.33 23.20
N LEU A 659 -18.11 -1.52 23.29
CA LEU A 659 -16.87 -1.90 23.95
C LEU A 659 -17.14 -2.39 25.38
N PRO A 660 -16.22 -3.21 25.95
CA PRO A 660 -16.22 -3.48 27.37
C PRO A 660 -16.26 -2.17 28.19
N ASP A 661 -17.05 -2.16 29.27
CA ASP A 661 -17.25 -0.96 30.13
C ASP A 661 -16.93 -1.25 31.61
N SER A 662 -16.17 -2.31 31.90
CA SER A 662 -15.74 -2.63 33.25
C SER A 662 -14.78 -1.57 33.81
N GLU A 663 -14.66 -1.50 35.14
CA GLU A 663 -13.72 -0.57 35.78
C GLU A 663 -12.27 -0.96 35.46
N GLU A 664 -12.00 -2.26 35.30
CA GLU A 664 -10.72 -2.80 34.85
C GLU A 664 -10.38 -2.31 33.43
N TYR A 665 -11.33 -2.33 32.50
CA TYR A 665 -11.13 -1.85 31.13
C TYR A 665 -10.88 -0.34 31.09
N LYS A 666 -11.63 0.45 31.87
CA LYS A 666 -11.42 1.90 32.00
C LYS A 666 -10.04 2.22 32.60
N ALA A 667 -9.59 1.45 33.59
CA ALA A 667 -8.27 1.58 34.17
C ALA A 667 -7.18 1.29 33.13
N TYR A 668 -7.33 0.21 32.36
CA TYR A 668 -6.45 -0.14 31.23
C TYR A 668 -6.33 1.01 30.22
N LEU A 669 -7.45 1.59 29.76
CA LEU A 669 -7.41 2.71 28.81
C LEU A 669 -6.65 3.91 29.37
N LYS A 670 -6.85 4.23 30.66
CA LYS A 670 -6.19 5.35 31.34
C LYS A 670 -4.69 5.11 31.54
N GLU A 671 -4.30 3.88 31.82
CA GLU A 671 -2.92 3.52 32.12
C GLU A 671 -2.08 3.29 30.85
N TYR A 672 -2.64 2.57 29.87
CA TYR A 672 -1.91 2.11 28.69
C TYR A 672 -2.20 2.94 27.46
N GLN A 673 -3.46 3.26 27.16
CA GLN A 673 -3.86 3.95 25.92
C GLN A 673 -3.71 5.47 26.02
N THR A 674 -2.47 5.93 26.15
CA THR A 674 -2.13 7.33 26.45
C THR A 674 -1.29 8.03 25.39
N ARG A 675 -0.72 7.29 24.44
CA ARG A 675 0.13 7.84 23.38
C ARG A 675 -0.70 8.22 22.15
N MET A 676 -0.31 9.30 21.47
CA MET A 676 -0.81 9.66 20.14
C MET A 676 0.40 9.79 19.21
N GLN A 677 0.22 9.41 17.94
CA GLN A 677 1.27 9.62 16.95
C GLN A 677 1.47 11.12 16.66
N THR A 678 2.69 11.49 16.28
CA THR A 678 3.02 12.90 16.03
C THR A 678 2.57 13.32 14.64
N GLU A 679 2.20 14.60 14.51
CA GLU A 679 1.84 15.21 13.23
C GLU A 679 3.06 15.51 12.33
N ASP A 680 4.25 15.01 12.68
CA ASP A 680 5.52 15.38 12.03
C ASP A 680 5.50 15.12 10.52
N PHE A 681 4.89 14.01 10.09
CA PHE A 681 4.68 13.71 8.68
C PHE A 681 4.00 14.88 7.95
N TRP A 682 2.89 15.38 8.49
CA TRP A 682 2.15 16.49 7.90
C TRP A 682 2.90 17.82 8.06
N GLN A 683 3.72 17.96 9.11
CA GLN A 683 4.50 19.15 9.37
C GLN A 683 5.68 19.33 8.42
N LEU A 684 6.17 18.28 7.75
CA LEU A 684 7.24 18.40 6.74
C LEU A 684 6.90 19.42 5.63
N ILE A 685 5.63 19.45 5.20
CA ILE A 685 5.14 20.47 4.25
C ILE A 685 4.77 21.79 4.96
N ARG A 686 4.34 21.76 6.23
CA ARG A 686 3.79 22.95 6.94
C ARG A 686 4.80 23.81 7.69
N ARG A 687 5.97 23.27 8.07
CA ARG A 687 7.01 23.99 8.84
C ARG A 687 7.56 25.14 7.98
N GLY A 688 6.96 26.31 8.19
CA GLY A 688 7.19 27.56 7.45
C GLY A 688 6.04 28.56 7.62
N SER A 689 4.82 28.09 7.96
CA SER A 689 3.66 28.99 8.17
C SER A 689 3.55 29.59 9.59
N ARG A 690 4.47 29.27 10.51
CA ARG A 690 4.53 29.88 11.85
C ARG A 690 5.96 30.24 12.23
N ALA A 691 6.17 31.54 12.44
CA ALA A 691 7.37 32.25 12.92
C ALA A 691 8.38 32.73 11.85
N ARG A 692 8.20 33.96 11.37
CA ARG A 692 8.74 35.16 12.04
C ARG A 692 7.76 36.32 11.94
#